data_AF-A0A0D6QL38-F1
#
_entry.id   AF-A0A0D6QL38-F1
#
_cell.length_a   1.000
_cell.length_b   1.000
_cell.length_c   1.000
_cell.angle_alpha   90.00
_cell.angle_beta   90.00
_cell.angle_gamma   90.00
#
_symmetry.space_group_name_H-M   'P 1'
#
loop_
_entity.id
_entity.type
_entity.pdbx_description
1 polymer ?
#
loop_
_entity_poly.entity_id
_entity_poly.type
_entity_poly.pdbx_seq_one_letter_code
_entity_poly.pdbx_strand_id
1 'polypeptide(L)'
;MRPCAASAVRAAPLALLLAACAGPKLPMTAAGLAETGSPEALVAYLGQPGADGRVCARGGAVPEDVRRSRRTPGALVAALRAGTVPAPRWADCVEALLPAMPGDRASDLVDRILGAEADLVESPEVERDAALQAQLEALHRIALERAPDLAGSRQVRASVRTELRPLLAGDRLGPVARPRAEALAAALEAEEGEWQGRPVDPARLAALAGSQDEAALRLLARRLRDPGARAGAERALVQVRIAASPFPEVKARAAEVEAAVLRDGAYRISPQDHRPLRAALQADRIPAATILARQSPADGAATLLALDDGGRPGVLPPVHLAAALTVEVAGLSRPIRPCAPGRPLDPTPCLDPAALAVDSPYAALRGADLVVLERPGLPALAALARSGSRLEVPVRAGGALAGTVSWPVRFERPGAWVLEGPNPGAPGPDVAVELERVDADRLVIAATFSGGRRLAVLERADAAEFRVVTRGASGWAGRAGSPGQDGTTGTRGQDASCLGDSAGTSGGPGGPGEDGDAGGAGQPGGRGGAVHVAVRAPRALLADTLALAGRIAVSEGGRGGRGGRGGAGGRGGDGGSGGRPASMCSERNRNYRLSGGSDGPRGPNGAAGPDGPWGSDGQPGPVRIEPAASASVD
;
A
#
# COMPACT_ATOMS: atom_id res chain seq x y z
N MET A 1 20.89 -58.61 -20.11
CA MET A 1 21.32 -57.82 -18.94
C MET A 1 21.82 -56.47 -19.45
N ARG A 2 21.04 -55.41 -19.27
CA ARG A 2 21.37 -54.02 -19.62
C ARG A 2 21.22 -53.17 -18.36
N PRO A 3 22.14 -52.24 -18.05
CA PRO A 3 22.07 -51.46 -16.82
C PRO A 3 21.07 -50.31 -16.91
N CYS A 4 20.42 -50.02 -15.79
CA CYS A 4 19.45 -48.95 -15.57
C CYS A 4 20.07 -47.56 -15.76
N ALA A 5 19.33 -46.68 -16.44
CA ALA A 5 19.59 -45.25 -16.47
C ALA A 5 19.02 -44.59 -15.20
N ALA A 6 19.88 -43.97 -14.40
CA ALA A 6 19.48 -43.10 -13.30
C ALA A 6 19.10 -41.72 -13.86
N SER A 7 17.84 -41.32 -13.71
CA SER A 7 17.36 -39.98 -14.03
C SER A 7 17.75 -39.00 -12.93
N ALA A 8 18.54 -37.99 -13.29
CA ALA A 8 18.84 -36.85 -12.42
C ALA A 8 17.59 -35.99 -12.24
N VAL A 9 17.01 -35.99 -11.05
CA VAL A 9 15.95 -35.06 -10.64
C VAL A 9 16.58 -33.68 -10.50
N ARG A 10 16.25 -32.78 -11.44
CA ARG A 10 16.55 -31.35 -11.34
C ARG A 10 15.74 -30.74 -10.19
N ALA A 11 16.39 -30.38 -9.10
CA ALA A 11 15.85 -29.49 -8.10
C ALA A 11 15.68 -28.09 -8.72
N ALA A 12 14.44 -27.75 -9.11
CA ALA A 12 14.05 -26.38 -9.44
C ALA A 12 13.83 -25.58 -8.14
N PRO A 13 14.08 -24.26 -8.14
CA PRO A 13 14.33 -23.52 -6.91
C PRO A 13 13.03 -23.24 -6.13
N LEU A 14 13.05 -23.60 -4.85
CA LEU A 14 12.08 -23.29 -3.80
C LEU A 14 11.91 -21.78 -3.50
N ALA A 15 12.49 -20.89 -4.33
CA ALA A 15 12.54 -19.44 -4.10
C ALA A 15 11.30 -18.68 -4.61
N LEU A 16 10.45 -19.29 -5.44
CA LEU A 16 9.22 -18.67 -5.96
C LEU A 16 8.00 -18.80 -5.03
N LEU A 17 8.05 -19.65 -3.99
CA LEU A 17 6.94 -19.85 -3.05
C LEU A 17 6.99 -18.92 -1.82
N LEU A 18 8.10 -18.22 -1.57
CA LEU A 18 8.21 -17.26 -0.45
C LEU A 18 7.80 -15.83 -0.82
N ALA A 19 7.64 -15.50 -2.10
CA ALA A 19 7.18 -14.19 -2.55
C ALA A 19 5.65 -14.00 -2.43
N ALA A 20 4.87 -15.07 -2.20
CA ALA A 20 3.41 -15.03 -2.15
C ALA A 20 2.83 -14.67 -0.76
N CYS A 21 3.67 -14.50 0.27
CA CYS A 21 3.22 -14.16 1.63
C CYS A 21 3.42 -12.68 2.00
N ALA A 22 3.96 -11.86 1.10
CA ALA A 22 4.02 -10.42 1.32
C ALA A 22 2.61 -9.85 1.09
N GLY A 23 1.82 -9.74 2.17
CA GLY A 23 0.55 -9.04 2.14
C GLY A 23 0.70 -7.61 1.62
N PRO A 24 -0.40 -6.98 1.20
CA PRO A 24 -0.37 -5.62 0.67
C PRO A 24 0.32 -4.66 1.65
N LYS A 25 1.12 -3.72 1.13
CA LYS A 25 1.77 -2.70 1.95
C LYS A 25 0.71 -1.76 2.52
N LEU A 26 0.56 -1.77 3.85
CA LEU A 26 -0.36 -0.90 4.58
C LEU A 26 0.39 0.29 5.23
N PRO A 27 -0.28 1.43 5.44
CA PRO A 27 -1.62 1.74 4.95
C PRO A 27 -1.68 1.88 3.43
N MET A 28 -2.78 1.39 2.85
CA MET A 28 -3.09 1.42 1.42
C MET A 28 -4.14 2.47 1.14
N THR A 29 -3.83 3.41 0.25
CA THR A 29 -4.76 4.42 -0.24
C THR A 29 -5.68 3.87 -1.34
N ALA A 30 -6.74 4.59 -1.70
CA ALA A 30 -7.60 4.17 -2.81
C ALA A 30 -6.80 4.06 -4.13
N ALA A 31 -5.86 4.98 -4.36
CA ALA A 31 -4.92 4.87 -5.48
C ALA A 31 -4.03 3.61 -5.40
N GLY A 32 -3.58 3.21 -4.20
CA GLY A 32 -2.80 1.98 -4.02
C GLY A 32 -3.61 0.70 -4.26
N LEU A 33 -4.91 0.73 -3.93
CA LEU A 33 -5.85 -0.34 -4.28
C LEU A 33 -5.98 -0.49 -5.80
N ALA A 34 -6.12 0.63 -6.51
CA ALA A 34 -6.23 0.62 -7.98
C ALA A 34 -4.99 0.02 -8.66
N GLU A 35 -3.81 0.26 -8.11
CA GLU A 35 -2.54 -0.30 -8.62
C GLU A 35 -2.37 -1.79 -8.30
N THR A 36 -2.78 -2.23 -7.11
CA THR A 36 -2.60 -3.63 -6.69
C THR A 36 -3.62 -4.55 -7.35
N GLY A 37 -4.87 -4.11 -7.50
CA GLY A 37 -5.88 -4.78 -8.33
C GLY A 37 -6.23 -6.21 -7.91
N SER A 38 -6.38 -6.50 -6.60
CA SER A 38 -6.80 -7.83 -6.13
C SER A 38 -7.96 -7.80 -5.13
N PRO A 39 -8.74 -8.89 -5.01
CA PRO A 39 -9.78 -9.01 -3.97
C PRO A 39 -9.19 -8.90 -2.55
N GLU A 40 -7.99 -9.42 -2.32
CA GLU A 40 -7.30 -9.34 -1.04
C GLU A 40 -6.85 -7.91 -0.73
N ALA A 41 -6.40 -7.17 -1.75
CA ALA A 41 -6.10 -5.74 -1.62
C ALA A 41 -7.37 -4.92 -1.30
N LEU A 42 -8.52 -5.27 -1.90
CA LEU A 42 -9.80 -4.64 -1.58
C LEU A 42 -10.20 -4.89 -0.11
N VAL A 43 -10.11 -6.13 0.35
CA VAL A 43 -10.37 -6.48 1.75
C VAL A 43 -9.41 -5.76 2.69
N ALA A 44 -8.11 -5.75 2.36
CA ALA A 44 -7.11 -5.03 3.14
C ALA A 44 -7.38 -3.53 3.19
N TYR A 45 -7.77 -2.93 2.05
CA TYR A 45 -8.17 -1.52 1.99
C TYR A 45 -9.33 -1.25 2.94
N LEU A 46 -10.42 -2.02 2.79
CA LEU A 46 -11.64 -1.89 3.58
C LEU A 46 -11.44 -2.25 5.05
N GLY A 47 -10.38 -2.97 5.43
CA GLY A 47 -10.07 -3.26 6.84
C GLY A 47 -9.49 -2.06 7.58
N GLN A 48 -8.95 -1.06 6.88
CA GLN A 48 -8.22 0.03 7.51
C GLN A 48 -9.12 1.07 8.19
N PRO A 49 -8.66 1.72 9.27
CA PRO A 49 -9.30 2.93 9.79
C PRO A 49 -9.44 4.01 8.71
N GLY A 50 -10.60 4.67 8.68
CA GLY A 50 -10.89 5.76 7.74
C GLY A 50 -11.15 5.35 6.28
N ALA A 51 -11.06 4.07 5.92
CA ALA A 51 -11.36 3.61 4.56
C ALA A 51 -12.81 3.86 4.16
N ASP A 52 -13.02 4.22 2.89
CA ASP A 52 -14.33 4.54 2.31
C ASP A 52 -14.89 3.34 1.55
N GLY A 53 -16.05 2.82 1.97
CA GLY A 53 -16.72 1.72 1.27
C GLY A 53 -17.09 2.09 -0.18
N ARG A 54 -17.37 3.36 -0.45
CA ARG A 54 -17.76 3.83 -1.80
C ARG A 54 -16.63 3.76 -2.83
N VAL A 55 -15.41 3.37 -2.44
CA VAL A 55 -14.33 3.00 -3.38
C VAL A 55 -14.78 1.96 -4.40
N CYS A 56 -15.77 1.14 -4.04
CA CYS A 56 -16.33 0.06 -4.85
C CYS A 56 -17.31 0.53 -5.94
N ALA A 57 -17.72 1.81 -5.94
CA ALA A 57 -18.61 2.37 -6.94
C ALA A 57 -18.05 2.25 -8.37
N ARG A 58 -18.94 2.33 -9.37
CA ARG A 58 -18.55 2.41 -10.78
C ARG A 58 -17.67 3.65 -11.01
N GLY A 59 -16.50 3.45 -11.63
CA GLY A 59 -15.50 4.51 -11.81
C GLY A 59 -14.71 4.85 -10.53
N GLY A 60 -14.97 4.15 -9.42
CA GLY A 60 -14.14 4.19 -8.21
C GLY A 60 -12.81 3.45 -8.40
N ALA A 61 -12.03 3.35 -7.32
CA ALA A 61 -10.67 2.84 -7.38
C ALA A 61 -10.58 1.30 -7.48
N VAL A 62 -11.70 0.57 -7.36
CA VAL A 62 -11.73 -0.88 -7.59
C VAL A 62 -11.57 -1.18 -9.10
N PRO A 63 -10.50 -1.89 -9.50
CA PRO A 63 -10.28 -2.25 -10.89
C PRO A 63 -11.32 -3.25 -11.44
N GLU A 64 -11.51 -3.23 -12.75
CA GLU A 64 -12.55 -4.03 -13.42
C GLU A 64 -12.30 -5.55 -13.34
N ASP A 65 -11.05 -5.97 -13.34
CA ASP A 65 -10.62 -7.35 -13.11
C ASP A 65 -10.99 -7.85 -11.69
N VAL A 66 -10.89 -7.00 -10.67
CA VAL A 66 -11.39 -7.29 -9.32
C VAL A 66 -12.91 -7.47 -9.34
N ARG A 67 -13.66 -6.63 -10.07
CA ARG A 67 -15.12 -6.78 -10.20
C ARG A 67 -15.53 -8.07 -10.92
N ARG A 68 -14.74 -8.51 -11.90
CA ARG A 68 -14.97 -9.74 -12.69
C ARG A 68 -14.44 -11.01 -12.03
N SER A 69 -13.57 -10.88 -11.03
CA SER A 69 -12.93 -12.01 -10.37
C SER A 69 -13.96 -12.91 -9.69
N ARG A 70 -13.81 -14.23 -9.90
CA ARG A 70 -14.64 -15.24 -9.23
C ARG A 70 -14.42 -15.31 -7.72
N ARG A 71 -13.29 -14.76 -7.23
CA ARG A 71 -12.93 -14.79 -5.81
C ARG A 71 -13.55 -13.64 -5.01
N THR A 72 -13.94 -12.55 -5.67
CA THR A 72 -14.42 -11.33 -5.00
C THR A 72 -15.66 -11.56 -4.13
N PRO A 73 -16.72 -12.26 -4.60
CA PRO A 73 -17.89 -12.53 -3.76
C PRO A 73 -17.55 -13.26 -2.47
N GLY A 74 -16.76 -14.34 -2.58
CA GLY A 74 -16.34 -15.14 -1.43
C GLY A 74 -15.43 -14.37 -0.47
N ALA A 75 -14.47 -13.60 -0.99
CA ALA A 75 -13.54 -12.81 -0.19
C ALA A 75 -14.27 -11.75 0.65
N LEU A 76 -15.25 -11.05 0.07
CA LEU A 76 -16.00 -10.00 0.77
C LEU A 76 -16.87 -10.56 1.90
N VAL A 77 -17.63 -11.64 1.65
CA VAL A 77 -18.48 -12.25 2.68
C VAL A 77 -17.63 -12.89 3.78
N ALA A 78 -16.52 -13.55 3.42
CA ALA A 78 -15.60 -14.11 4.40
C ALA A 78 -14.97 -13.01 5.27
N ALA A 79 -14.60 -11.87 4.69
CA ALA A 79 -14.03 -10.75 5.42
C ALA A 79 -15.02 -10.12 6.43
N LEU A 80 -16.30 -10.01 6.07
CA LEU A 80 -17.35 -9.58 7.01
C LEU A 80 -17.48 -10.57 8.16
N ARG A 81 -17.62 -11.88 7.86
CA ARG A 81 -17.78 -12.93 8.88
C ARG A 81 -16.59 -13.03 9.82
N ALA A 82 -15.37 -12.85 9.29
CA ALA A 82 -14.14 -12.83 10.08
C ALA A 82 -13.94 -11.54 10.89
N GLY A 83 -14.80 -10.53 10.71
CA GLY A 83 -14.66 -9.22 11.35
C GLY A 83 -13.46 -8.40 10.87
N THR A 84 -12.83 -8.79 9.74
CA THR A 84 -11.67 -8.06 9.19
C THR A 84 -12.08 -6.78 8.49
N VAL A 85 -13.32 -6.71 7.98
CA VAL A 85 -13.93 -5.49 7.46
C VAL A 85 -15.11 -5.09 8.35
N PRO A 86 -15.15 -3.85 8.88
CA PRO A 86 -16.28 -3.36 9.65
C PRO A 86 -17.58 -3.40 8.84
N ALA A 87 -18.63 -3.92 9.47
CA ALA A 87 -19.95 -4.14 8.87
C ALA A 87 -20.53 -2.93 8.09
N PRO A 88 -20.55 -1.69 8.63
CA PRO A 88 -21.07 -0.53 7.89
C PRO A 88 -20.31 -0.25 6.59
N ARG A 89 -18.97 -0.35 6.64
CA ARG A 89 -18.10 -0.10 5.48
C ARG A 89 -18.21 -1.21 4.44
N TRP A 90 -18.36 -2.46 4.90
CA TRP A 90 -18.65 -3.58 4.02
C TRP A 90 -19.94 -3.35 3.25
N ALA A 91 -21.02 -2.93 3.94
CA ALA A 91 -22.30 -2.66 3.30
C ALA A 91 -22.18 -1.54 2.26
N ASP A 92 -21.56 -0.41 2.61
CA ASP A 92 -21.38 0.69 1.66
C ASP A 92 -20.56 0.28 0.41
N CYS A 93 -19.57 -0.60 0.56
CA CYS A 93 -18.86 -1.17 -0.58
C CYS A 93 -19.74 -2.09 -1.43
N VAL A 94 -20.42 -3.06 -0.82
CA VAL A 94 -21.22 -4.04 -1.56
C VAL A 94 -22.38 -3.36 -2.28
N GLU A 95 -23.05 -2.40 -1.65
CA GLU A 95 -24.11 -1.60 -2.26
C GLU A 95 -23.63 -0.91 -3.55
N ALA A 96 -22.43 -0.31 -3.50
CA ALA A 96 -21.83 0.36 -4.65
C ALA A 96 -21.26 -0.60 -5.70
N LEU A 97 -20.81 -1.78 -5.26
CA LEU A 97 -20.17 -2.79 -6.11
C LEU A 97 -21.19 -3.56 -6.95
N LEU A 98 -22.31 -3.96 -6.35
CA LEU A 98 -23.32 -4.84 -6.96
C LEU A 98 -23.77 -4.38 -8.36
N PRO A 99 -24.15 -3.10 -8.59
CA PRO A 99 -24.53 -2.61 -9.93
C PRO A 99 -23.37 -2.53 -10.93
N ALA A 100 -22.12 -2.56 -10.44
CA ALA A 100 -20.92 -2.49 -11.26
C ALA A 100 -20.33 -3.86 -11.62
N MET A 101 -20.84 -4.95 -11.02
CA MET A 101 -20.38 -6.31 -11.29
C MET A 101 -21.08 -6.92 -12.52
N PRO A 102 -20.45 -7.90 -13.20
CA PRO A 102 -21.16 -8.79 -14.13
C PRO A 102 -22.31 -9.51 -13.43
N GLY A 103 -23.41 -9.75 -14.15
CA GLY A 103 -24.64 -10.33 -13.58
C GLY A 103 -24.44 -11.69 -12.90
N ASP A 104 -23.57 -12.57 -13.43
CA ASP A 104 -23.24 -13.86 -12.80
C ASP A 104 -22.51 -13.68 -11.45
N ARG A 105 -21.60 -12.69 -11.37
CA ARG A 105 -20.85 -12.37 -10.15
C ARG A 105 -21.71 -11.67 -9.11
N ALA A 106 -22.57 -10.74 -9.55
CA ALA A 106 -23.52 -10.08 -8.68
C ALA A 106 -24.51 -11.08 -8.07
N SER A 107 -25.01 -12.03 -8.88
CA SER A 107 -25.89 -13.10 -8.41
C SER A 107 -25.19 -14.01 -7.39
N ASP A 108 -23.95 -14.44 -7.64
CA ASP A 108 -23.15 -15.25 -6.68
C ASP A 108 -22.93 -14.50 -5.35
N LEU A 109 -22.68 -13.19 -5.40
CA LEU A 109 -22.55 -12.39 -4.18
C LEU A 109 -23.88 -12.30 -3.41
N VAL A 110 -25.00 -12.03 -4.08
CA VAL A 110 -26.32 -11.98 -3.44
C VAL A 110 -26.70 -13.33 -2.82
N ASP A 111 -26.44 -14.44 -3.52
CA ASP A 111 -26.72 -15.78 -3.00
C ASP A 111 -25.93 -16.06 -1.71
N ARG A 112 -24.65 -15.66 -1.66
CA ARG A 112 -23.82 -15.79 -0.46
C ARG A 112 -24.29 -14.89 0.68
N ILE A 113 -24.80 -13.70 0.37
CA ILE A 113 -25.35 -12.77 1.36
C ILE A 113 -26.61 -13.35 1.98
N LEU A 114 -27.54 -13.84 1.16
CA LEU A 114 -28.79 -14.45 1.62
C LEU A 114 -28.52 -15.69 2.49
N GLY A 115 -27.60 -16.55 2.07
CA GLY A 115 -27.19 -17.72 2.87
C GLY A 115 -26.53 -17.31 4.20
N ALA A 116 -25.60 -16.36 4.17
CA ALA A 116 -24.94 -15.89 5.39
C ALA A 116 -25.90 -15.18 6.37
N GLU A 117 -26.91 -14.49 5.86
CA GLU A 117 -27.95 -13.87 6.69
C GLU A 117 -28.82 -14.92 7.36
N ALA A 118 -29.28 -15.94 6.62
CA ALA A 118 -30.03 -17.06 7.15
C ALA A 118 -29.24 -17.81 8.24
N ASP A 119 -27.95 -18.10 7.99
CA ASP A 119 -27.04 -18.71 8.97
C ASP A 119 -26.98 -17.89 10.28
N LEU A 120 -26.87 -16.56 10.19
CA LEU A 120 -26.76 -15.68 11.37
C LEU A 120 -28.09 -15.52 12.12
N VAL A 121 -29.22 -15.51 11.42
CA VAL A 121 -30.55 -15.48 12.05
C VAL A 121 -30.80 -16.74 12.90
N GLU A 122 -30.26 -17.89 12.48
CA GLU A 122 -30.37 -19.13 13.23
C GLU A 122 -29.43 -19.21 14.45
N SER A 123 -28.37 -18.41 14.47
CA SER A 123 -27.35 -18.41 15.52
C SER A 123 -27.89 -17.75 16.80
N PRO A 124 -28.01 -18.48 17.93
CA PRO A 124 -28.47 -17.89 19.19
C PRO A 124 -27.49 -16.85 19.77
N GLU A 125 -26.23 -16.86 19.32
CA GLU A 125 -25.20 -15.89 19.71
C GLU A 125 -25.51 -14.48 19.22
N VAL A 126 -26.26 -14.32 18.11
CA VAL A 126 -26.61 -13.01 17.55
C VAL A 126 -27.43 -12.17 18.53
N GLU A 127 -28.16 -12.80 19.46
CA GLU A 127 -28.93 -12.08 20.46
C GLU A 127 -28.05 -11.37 21.51
N ARG A 128 -26.77 -11.75 21.62
CA ARG A 128 -25.86 -11.25 22.67
C ARG A 128 -24.60 -10.60 22.13
N ASP A 129 -24.11 -11.02 20.97
CA ASP A 129 -22.85 -10.53 20.41
C ASP A 129 -23.07 -9.34 19.47
N ALA A 130 -22.66 -8.14 19.92
CA ALA A 130 -22.79 -6.91 19.16
C ALA A 130 -22.07 -6.93 17.79
N ALA A 131 -20.98 -7.69 17.66
CA ALA A 131 -20.28 -7.83 16.38
C ALA A 131 -21.10 -8.68 15.40
N LEU A 132 -21.70 -9.79 15.86
CA LEU A 132 -22.61 -10.59 15.04
C LEU A 132 -23.88 -9.81 14.66
N GLN A 133 -24.42 -9.00 15.59
CA GLN A 133 -25.55 -8.11 15.30
C GLN A 133 -25.21 -7.10 14.20
N ALA A 134 -24.02 -6.50 14.25
CA ALA A 134 -23.56 -5.59 13.21
C ALA A 134 -23.37 -6.29 11.86
N GLN A 135 -22.84 -7.51 11.84
CA GLN A 135 -22.72 -8.33 10.62
C GLN A 135 -24.09 -8.66 10.03
N LEU A 136 -25.04 -9.11 10.86
CA LEU A 136 -26.42 -9.38 10.46
C LEU A 136 -27.06 -8.13 9.85
N GLU A 137 -26.95 -6.97 10.51
CA GLU A 137 -27.50 -5.71 10.02
C GLU A 137 -26.91 -5.30 8.67
N ALA A 138 -25.61 -5.50 8.46
CA ALA A 138 -24.97 -5.20 7.18
C ALA A 138 -25.45 -6.11 6.04
N LEU A 139 -25.56 -7.43 6.28
CA LEU A 139 -26.11 -8.38 5.31
C LEU A 139 -27.57 -8.03 4.99
N HIS A 140 -28.37 -7.81 6.04
CA HIS A 140 -29.78 -7.47 5.97
C HIS A 140 -30.02 -6.20 5.16
N ARG A 141 -29.22 -5.15 5.40
CA ARG A 141 -29.26 -3.92 4.60
C ARG A 141 -29.07 -4.22 3.12
N ILE A 142 -28.03 -4.96 2.73
CA ILE A 142 -27.82 -5.29 1.32
C ILE A 142 -28.95 -6.14 0.76
N ALA A 143 -29.43 -7.12 1.52
CA ALA A 143 -30.55 -7.94 1.11
C ALA A 143 -31.79 -7.09 0.81
N LEU A 144 -32.12 -6.12 1.66
CA LEU A 144 -33.30 -5.27 1.48
C LEU A 144 -33.12 -4.10 0.52
N GLU A 145 -31.89 -3.63 0.27
CA GLU A 145 -31.63 -2.41 -0.50
C GLU A 145 -31.16 -2.64 -1.95
N ARG A 146 -30.66 -3.84 -2.31
CA ARG A 146 -30.16 -4.18 -3.67
C ARG A 146 -31.14 -3.89 -4.82
N ALA A 147 -30.72 -3.68 -6.06
CA ALA A 147 -31.69 -3.50 -7.15
C ALA A 147 -32.52 -4.79 -7.40
N PRO A 148 -33.81 -4.72 -7.79
CA PRO A 148 -34.68 -5.91 -7.94
C PRO A 148 -34.29 -6.85 -9.11
N ASP A 149 -33.48 -6.38 -10.06
CA ASP A 149 -32.84 -7.20 -11.08
C ASP A 149 -31.65 -8.01 -10.53
N LEU A 150 -31.17 -7.69 -9.32
CA LEU A 150 -30.09 -8.38 -8.60
C LEU A 150 -30.66 -9.29 -7.50
N ALA A 151 -31.64 -10.12 -7.83
CA ALA A 151 -32.34 -10.96 -6.85
C ALA A 151 -31.58 -12.24 -6.44
N GLY A 152 -30.42 -12.54 -7.02
CA GLY A 152 -29.77 -13.83 -6.85
C GLY A 152 -30.52 -14.98 -7.54
N SER A 153 -30.07 -16.22 -7.33
CA SER A 153 -30.67 -17.39 -7.94
C SER A 153 -32.04 -17.70 -7.32
N ARG A 154 -32.99 -18.13 -8.15
CA ARG A 154 -34.33 -18.55 -7.69
C ARG A 154 -34.24 -19.71 -6.70
N GLN A 155 -33.28 -20.62 -6.89
CA GLN A 155 -33.07 -21.78 -6.03
C GLN A 155 -32.67 -21.36 -4.62
N VAL A 156 -31.68 -20.47 -4.47
CA VAL A 156 -31.21 -20.03 -3.14
C VAL A 156 -32.33 -19.27 -2.42
N ARG A 157 -33.03 -18.37 -3.10
CA ARG A 157 -34.18 -17.66 -2.51
C ARG A 157 -35.28 -18.60 -2.02
N ALA A 158 -35.62 -19.63 -2.80
CA ALA A 158 -36.62 -20.62 -2.42
C ALA A 158 -36.16 -21.45 -1.22
N SER A 159 -34.86 -21.81 -1.15
CA SER A 159 -34.25 -22.52 -0.02
C SER A 159 -34.35 -21.68 1.26
N VAL A 160 -33.82 -20.45 1.23
CA VAL A 160 -33.83 -19.53 2.38
C VAL A 160 -35.25 -19.28 2.88
N ARG A 161 -36.22 -19.06 1.98
CA ARG A 161 -37.63 -18.90 2.39
C ARG A 161 -38.20 -20.15 3.05
N THR A 162 -37.84 -21.33 2.54
CA THR A 162 -38.29 -22.62 3.11
C THR A 162 -37.69 -22.85 4.49
N GLU A 163 -36.45 -22.43 4.70
CA GLU A 163 -35.73 -22.49 5.98
C GLU A 163 -36.30 -21.50 7.02
N LEU A 164 -36.59 -20.24 6.62
CA LEU A 164 -37.09 -19.21 7.54
C LEU A 164 -38.53 -19.44 8.01
N ARG A 165 -39.38 -20.05 7.19
CA ARG A 165 -40.81 -20.23 7.51
C ARG A 165 -41.08 -20.99 8.82
N PRO A 166 -40.49 -22.18 9.09
CA PRO A 166 -40.68 -22.87 10.36
C PRO A 166 -40.08 -22.11 11.55
N LEU A 167 -39.01 -21.33 11.35
CA LEU A 167 -38.40 -20.52 12.41
C LEU A 167 -39.30 -19.37 12.84
N LEU A 168 -39.97 -18.72 11.89
CA LEU A 168 -40.92 -17.64 12.13
C LEU A 168 -42.22 -18.14 12.78
N ALA A 169 -42.68 -19.34 12.40
CA ALA A 169 -43.88 -19.97 12.96
C ALA A 169 -43.70 -20.48 14.39
N GLY A 170 -42.47 -20.75 14.83
CA GLY A 170 -42.15 -21.12 16.20
C GLY A 170 -41.63 -19.93 17.03
N ASP A 171 -41.48 -20.13 18.34
CA ASP A 171 -40.87 -19.17 19.27
C ASP A 171 -39.34 -19.32 19.39
N ARG A 172 -38.68 -19.72 18.29
CA ARG A 172 -37.24 -20.04 18.29
C ARG A 172 -36.32 -18.84 18.07
N LEU A 173 -36.82 -17.77 17.47
CA LEU A 173 -36.05 -16.56 17.18
C LEU A 173 -36.19 -15.54 18.30
N GLY A 174 -35.07 -14.96 18.73
CA GLY A 174 -35.03 -13.91 19.73
C GLY A 174 -35.39 -12.53 19.19
N PRO A 175 -35.36 -11.49 20.04
CA PRO A 175 -35.79 -10.14 19.70
C PRO A 175 -34.95 -9.45 18.62
N VAL A 176 -33.70 -9.86 18.42
CA VAL A 176 -32.85 -9.33 17.35
C VAL A 176 -33.11 -10.06 16.04
N ALA A 177 -33.05 -11.40 16.04
CA ALA A 177 -33.16 -12.21 14.84
C ALA A 177 -34.56 -12.18 14.21
N ARG A 178 -35.64 -12.20 15.02
CA ARG A 178 -37.02 -12.29 14.54
C ARG A 178 -37.40 -11.15 13.57
N PRO A 179 -37.23 -9.85 13.91
CA PRO A 179 -37.59 -8.77 13.00
C PRO A 179 -36.83 -8.82 11.66
N ARG A 180 -35.57 -9.28 11.66
CA ARG A 180 -34.76 -9.41 10.44
C ARG A 180 -35.26 -10.56 9.57
N ALA A 181 -35.56 -11.70 10.19
CA ALA A 181 -36.15 -12.85 9.51
C ALA A 181 -37.51 -12.51 8.87
N GLU A 182 -38.37 -11.78 9.57
CA GLU A 182 -39.67 -11.32 9.07
C GLU A 182 -39.52 -10.38 7.87
N ALA A 183 -38.64 -9.38 7.98
CA ALA A 183 -38.38 -8.45 6.90
C ALA A 183 -37.72 -9.11 5.67
N LEU A 184 -36.81 -10.06 5.89
CA LEU A 184 -36.19 -10.83 4.81
C LEU A 184 -37.22 -11.72 4.10
N ALA A 185 -38.08 -12.43 4.86
CA ALA A 185 -39.15 -13.23 4.29
C ALA A 185 -40.12 -12.37 3.46
N ALA A 186 -40.53 -11.22 3.99
CA ALA A 186 -41.41 -10.29 3.30
C ALA A 186 -40.77 -9.72 2.02
N ALA A 187 -39.46 -9.47 2.02
CA ALA A 187 -38.73 -9.03 0.84
C ALA A 187 -38.69 -10.13 -0.25
N LEU A 188 -38.48 -11.39 0.14
CA LEU A 188 -38.49 -12.52 -0.78
C LEU A 188 -39.89 -12.78 -1.36
N GLU A 189 -40.97 -12.59 -0.59
CA GLU A 189 -42.35 -12.62 -1.09
C GLU A 189 -42.60 -11.50 -2.11
N ALA A 190 -42.16 -10.28 -1.81
CA ALA A 190 -42.33 -9.13 -2.69
C ALA A 190 -41.63 -9.32 -4.04
N GLU A 191 -40.49 -10.02 -4.07
CA GLU A 191 -39.81 -10.39 -5.31
C GLU A 191 -40.57 -11.41 -6.17
N GLU A 192 -41.49 -12.16 -5.57
CA GLU A 192 -42.43 -13.05 -6.27
C GLU A 192 -43.76 -12.35 -6.62
N GLY A 193 -43.91 -11.07 -6.25
CA GLY A 193 -45.13 -10.29 -6.48
C GLY A 193 -46.19 -10.47 -5.40
N GLU A 194 -45.80 -10.98 -4.22
CA GLU A 194 -46.68 -11.24 -3.09
C GLU A 194 -46.37 -10.35 -1.89
N TRP A 195 -47.37 -10.07 -1.07
CA TRP A 195 -47.22 -9.39 0.21
C TRP A 195 -48.18 -9.98 1.23
N GLN A 196 -47.64 -10.63 2.27
CA GLN A 196 -48.42 -11.36 3.27
C GLN A 196 -49.27 -12.47 2.60
N GLY A 197 -48.64 -13.21 1.68
CA GLY A 197 -49.26 -14.33 0.96
C GLY A 197 -50.38 -13.95 -0.03
N ARG A 198 -50.49 -12.68 -0.44
CA ARG A 198 -51.44 -12.20 -1.44
C ARG A 198 -50.74 -11.47 -2.57
N PRO A 199 -51.25 -11.53 -3.82
CA PRO A 199 -50.68 -10.76 -4.92
C PRO A 199 -50.76 -9.26 -4.65
N VAL A 200 -49.72 -8.52 -5.05
CA VAL A 200 -49.67 -7.06 -4.91
C VAL A 200 -50.39 -6.39 -6.09
N ASP A 201 -51.54 -5.77 -5.80
CA ASP A 201 -52.38 -5.06 -6.77
C ASP A 201 -52.55 -3.57 -6.39
N PRO A 202 -53.13 -2.73 -7.28
CA PRO A 202 -53.34 -1.31 -6.98
C PRO A 202 -54.20 -1.04 -5.75
N ALA A 203 -55.17 -1.91 -5.44
CA ALA A 203 -56.04 -1.74 -4.27
C ALA A 203 -55.26 -1.96 -2.96
N ARG A 204 -54.34 -2.93 -2.96
CA ARG A 204 -53.44 -3.20 -1.84
C ARG A 204 -52.48 -2.05 -1.61
N LEU A 205 -51.89 -1.50 -2.67
CA LEU A 205 -51.00 -0.33 -2.57
C LEU A 205 -51.75 0.90 -2.05
N ALA A 206 -52.99 1.12 -2.49
CA ALA A 206 -53.84 2.19 -1.97
C ALA A 206 -54.19 1.98 -0.49
N ALA A 207 -54.45 0.74 -0.06
CA ALA A 207 -54.70 0.43 1.35
C ALA A 207 -53.47 0.73 2.23
N LEU A 208 -52.26 0.37 1.77
CA LEU A 208 -51.01 0.67 2.47
C LEU A 208 -50.74 2.19 2.54
N ALA A 209 -51.04 2.93 1.47
CA ALA A 209 -50.94 4.38 1.45
C ALA A 209 -51.94 5.03 2.42
N GLY A 210 -53.19 4.53 2.45
CA GLY A 210 -54.23 5.00 3.35
C GLY A 210 -53.92 4.75 4.82
N SER A 211 -53.23 3.64 5.14
CA SER A 211 -52.72 3.35 6.50
C SER A 211 -51.38 4.01 6.81
N GLN A 212 -50.80 4.78 5.87
CA GLN A 212 -49.47 5.39 5.98
C GLN A 212 -48.36 4.38 6.31
N ASP A 213 -48.47 3.15 5.80
CA ASP A 213 -47.45 2.11 6.01
C ASP A 213 -46.24 2.34 5.08
N GLU A 214 -45.41 3.33 5.44
CA GLU A 214 -44.23 3.70 4.68
C GLU A 214 -43.23 2.54 4.55
N ALA A 215 -43.08 1.72 5.60
CA ALA A 215 -42.14 0.62 5.61
C ALA A 215 -42.50 -0.45 4.55
N ALA A 216 -43.77 -0.86 4.49
CA ALA A 216 -44.27 -1.77 3.48
C ALA A 216 -44.14 -1.19 2.07
N LEU A 217 -44.55 0.08 1.87
CA LEU A 217 -44.47 0.74 0.56
C LEU A 217 -43.01 0.88 0.09
N ARG A 218 -42.07 1.21 0.98
CA ARG A 218 -40.64 1.28 0.67
C ARG A 218 -40.10 -0.09 0.26
N LEU A 219 -40.48 -1.15 0.96
CA LEU A 219 -40.06 -2.51 0.63
C LEU A 219 -40.62 -2.91 -0.75
N LEU A 220 -41.91 -2.73 -0.99
CA LEU A 220 -42.56 -3.06 -2.25
C LEU A 220 -42.01 -2.27 -3.44
N ALA A 221 -41.83 -0.95 -3.28
CA ALA A 221 -41.21 -0.08 -4.28
C ALA A 221 -39.79 -0.53 -4.67
N ARG A 222 -39.08 -1.19 -3.76
CA ARG A 222 -37.71 -1.68 -4.00
C ARG A 222 -37.65 -3.12 -4.52
N ARG A 223 -38.55 -4.00 -4.08
CA ARG A 223 -38.46 -5.45 -4.31
C ARG A 223 -39.33 -5.96 -5.46
N LEU A 224 -40.43 -5.30 -5.79
CA LEU A 224 -41.33 -5.76 -6.84
C LEU A 224 -40.60 -5.85 -8.19
N ARG A 225 -40.66 -7.03 -8.80
CA ARG A 225 -40.06 -7.27 -10.13
C ARG A 225 -40.94 -6.78 -11.27
N ASP A 226 -42.26 -6.80 -11.08
CA ASP A 226 -43.20 -6.23 -12.04
C ASP A 226 -43.05 -4.70 -12.10
N PRO A 227 -42.66 -4.11 -13.24
CA PRO A 227 -42.43 -2.66 -13.33
C PRO A 227 -43.68 -1.82 -13.03
N GLY A 228 -44.87 -2.32 -13.35
CA GLY A 228 -46.13 -1.61 -13.15
C GLY A 228 -46.51 -1.52 -11.67
N ALA A 229 -46.52 -2.66 -10.97
CA ALA A 229 -46.75 -2.73 -9.53
C ALA A 229 -45.68 -1.94 -8.76
N ARG A 230 -44.41 -2.02 -9.19
CA ARG A 230 -43.33 -1.22 -8.61
C ARG A 230 -43.58 0.28 -8.76
N ALA A 231 -43.90 0.77 -9.96
CA ALA A 231 -44.21 2.18 -10.18
C ALA A 231 -45.42 2.64 -9.36
N GLY A 232 -46.42 1.76 -9.18
CA GLY A 232 -47.54 2.00 -8.27
C GLY A 232 -47.10 2.18 -6.81
N ALA A 233 -46.20 1.31 -6.33
CA ALA A 233 -45.67 1.37 -4.97
C ALA A 233 -44.77 2.59 -4.75
N GLU A 234 -43.92 2.94 -5.73
CA GLU A 234 -43.10 4.17 -5.70
C GLU A 234 -43.96 5.42 -5.60
N ARG A 235 -45.04 5.51 -6.40
CA ARG A 235 -45.99 6.62 -6.34
C ARG A 235 -46.66 6.73 -4.98
N ALA A 236 -47.21 5.61 -4.47
CA ALA A 236 -47.86 5.57 -3.17
C ALA A 236 -46.89 5.99 -2.04
N LEU A 237 -45.64 5.55 -2.09
CA LEU A 237 -44.59 5.96 -1.14
C LEU A 237 -44.34 7.47 -1.18
N VAL A 238 -44.17 8.05 -2.36
CA VAL A 238 -43.92 9.48 -2.53
C VAL A 238 -45.10 10.30 -2.01
N GLN A 239 -46.33 9.88 -2.26
CA GLN A 239 -47.54 10.55 -1.77
C GLN A 239 -47.62 10.56 -0.24
N VAL A 240 -47.34 9.43 0.42
CA VAL A 240 -47.27 9.34 1.89
C VAL A 240 -46.21 10.32 2.44
N ARG A 241 -45.04 10.41 1.80
CA ARG A 241 -43.97 11.32 2.23
C ARG A 241 -44.25 12.79 1.98
N ILE A 242 -44.90 13.13 0.86
CA ILE A 242 -45.34 14.51 0.60
C ILE A 242 -46.34 14.94 1.68
N ALA A 243 -47.31 14.08 2.01
CA ALA A 243 -48.27 14.36 3.09
C ALA A 243 -47.59 14.57 4.45
N ALA A 244 -46.53 13.79 4.73
CA ALA A 244 -45.72 13.90 5.95
C ALA A 244 -44.69 15.05 5.93
N SER A 245 -44.46 15.71 4.79
CA SER A 245 -43.37 16.68 4.64
C SER A 245 -43.45 17.84 5.64
N PRO A 246 -42.33 18.30 6.22
CA PRO A 246 -42.30 19.49 7.06
C PRO A 246 -42.29 20.80 6.25
N PHE A 247 -42.19 20.75 4.91
CA PHE A 247 -42.18 21.91 4.03
C PHE A 247 -43.59 22.20 3.51
N PRO A 248 -44.23 23.32 3.90
CA PRO A 248 -45.51 23.71 3.34
C PRO A 248 -45.48 23.85 1.81
N GLU A 249 -44.34 24.28 1.26
CA GLU A 249 -44.12 24.47 -0.18
C GLU A 249 -44.19 23.14 -0.94
N VAL A 250 -43.72 22.05 -0.33
CA VAL A 250 -43.80 20.70 -0.90
C VAL A 250 -45.26 20.24 -0.97
N LYS A 251 -46.05 20.50 0.07
CA LYS A 251 -47.48 20.16 0.09
C LYS A 251 -48.27 20.99 -0.91
N ALA A 252 -47.98 22.29 -0.99
CA ALA A 252 -48.62 23.20 -1.93
C ALA A 252 -48.37 22.82 -3.39
N ARG A 253 -47.22 22.20 -3.68
CA ARG A 253 -46.80 21.77 -5.02
C ARG A 253 -46.77 20.25 -5.19
N ALA A 254 -47.64 19.54 -4.47
CA ALA A 254 -47.60 18.07 -4.35
C ALA A 254 -47.47 17.34 -5.70
N ALA A 255 -48.26 17.70 -6.72
CA ALA A 255 -48.22 17.05 -8.03
C ALA A 255 -46.88 17.25 -8.76
N GLU A 256 -46.30 18.45 -8.65
CA GLU A 256 -45.01 18.77 -9.25
C GLU A 256 -43.87 18.03 -8.53
N VAL A 257 -43.91 18.04 -7.18
CA VAL A 257 -42.92 17.33 -6.36
C VAL A 257 -43.00 15.83 -6.62
N GLU A 258 -44.20 15.25 -6.71
CA GLU A 258 -44.37 13.83 -7.03
C GLU A 258 -43.71 13.50 -8.37
N ALA A 259 -44.01 14.27 -9.42
CA ALA A 259 -43.44 14.07 -10.74
C ALA A 259 -41.90 14.21 -10.75
N ALA A 260 -41.36 15.21 -10.05
CA ALA A 260 -39.92 15.42 -9.92
C ALA A 260 -39.24 14.29 -9.16
N VAL A 261 -39.79 13.84 -8.03
CA VAL A 261 -39.21 12.77 -7.21
C VAL A 261 -39.25 11.42 -7.92
N LEU A 262 -40.32 11.09 -8.65
CA LEU A 262 -40.40 9.84 -9.42
C LEU A 262 -39.39 9.82 -10.58
N ARG A 263 -39.13 10.98 -11.19
CA ARG A 263 -38.16 11.12 -12.29
C ARG A 263 -36.72 11.12 -11.79
N ASP A 264 -36.42 11.94 -10.78
CA ASP A 264 -35.05 12.27 -10.38
C ASP A 264 -34.61 11.55 -9.11
N GLY A 265 -35.54 10.88 -8.41
CA GLY A 265 -35.33 10.17 -7.15
C GLY A 265 -35.35 11.06 -5.90
N ALA A 266 -35.30 12.37 -6.09
CA ALA A 266 -35.28 13.38 -5.04
C ALA A 266 -35.86 14.69 -5.57
N TYR A 267 -36.34 15.56 -4.68
CA TYR A 267 -36.78 16.90 -5.07
C TYR A 267 -35.60 17.89 -5.06
N ARG A 268 -34.87 17.93 -6.18
CA ARG A 268 -33.69 18.78 -6.33
C ARG A 268 -34.08 20.22 -6.62
N ILE A 269 -33.45 21.15 -5.91
CA ILE A 269 -33.58 22.57 -6.20
C ILE A 269 -32.31 23.12 -6.84
N SER A 270 -32.49 23.94 -7.87
CA SER A 270 -31.42 24.65 -8.55
C SER A 270 -31.12 25.97 -7.83
N PRO A 271 -29.83 26.34 -7.65
CA PRO A 271 -29.46 27.68 -7.16
C PRO A 271 -29.96 28.83 -8.04
N GLN A 272 -30.29 28.56 -9.30
CA GLN A 272 -30.82 29.56 -10.24
C GLN A 272 -32.27 29.93 -9.90
N ASP A 273 -33.08 28.93 -9.54
CA ASP A 273 -34.48 29.11 -9.16
C ASP A 273 -34.62 29.50 -7.69
N HIS A 274 -33.73 28.98 -6.85
CA HIS A 274 -33.69 29.19 -5.41
C HIS A 274 -32.32 29.72 -5.00
N ARG A 275 -32.15 31.04 -5.05
CA ARG A 275 -30.89 31.71 -4.71
C ARG A 275 -30.45 31.34 -3.27
N PRO A 276 -29.22 30.82 -3.06
CA PRO A 276 -28.67 30.63 -1.73
C PRO A 276 -28.50 31.96 -1.01
N LEU A 277 -29.02 32.02 0.22
CA LEU A 277 -28.94 33.18 1.10
C LEU A 277 -27.79 33.04 2.09
N ARG A 278 -27.66 31.84 2.68
CA ARG A 278 -26.63 31.49 3.66
C ARG A 278 -26.26 30.01 3.53
N ALA A 279 -25.01 29.69 3.78
CA ALA A 279 -24.56 28.31 3.90
C ALA A 279 -23.70 28.17 5.17
N ALA A 280 -23.77 27.01 5.82
CA ALA A 280 -23.01 26.75 7.03
C ALA A 280 -22.57 25.28 7.13
N LEU A 281 -21.28 25.08 7.39
CA LEU A 281 -20.71 23.78 7.77
C LEU A 281 -20.86 23.52 9.27
N GLN A 282 -21.26 22.29 9.61
CA GLN A 282 -21.36 21.77 10.96
C GLN A 282 -20.05 21.05 11.32
N ALA A 283 -19.20 21.69 12.13
CA ALA A 283 -17.86 21.20 12.44
C ALA A 283 -17.85 19.86 13.19
N ASP A 284 -18.87 19.59 14.01
CA ASP A 284 -19.06 18.32 14.74
C ASP A 284 -19.37 17.12 13.81
N ARG A 285 -19.74 17.40 12.55
CA ARG A 285 -20.01 16.39 11.51
C ARG A 285 -18.83 16.17 10.57
N ILE A 286 -17.75 16.91 10.74
CA ILE A 286 -16.52 16.74 9.97
C ILE A 286 -15.63 15.75 10.73
N PRO A 287 -15.16 14.66 10.08
CA PRO A 287 -14.24 13.72 10.71
C PRO A 287 -13.00 14.44 11.23
N ALA A 288 -12.76 14.33 12.54
CA ALA A 288 -11.53 14.77 13.15
C ALA A 288 -10.38 13.86 12.70
N ALA A 289 -9.35 14.44 12.11
CA ALA A 289 -8.16 13.73 11.69
C ALA A 289 -6.96 14.68 11.69
N THR A 290 -5.78 14.13 11.97
CA THR A 290 -4.52 14.79 11.62
C THR A 290 -3.99 14.16 10.34
N ILE A 291 -3.63 14.97 9.35
CA ILE A 291 -3.06 14.47 8.11
C ILE A 291 -1.57 14.17 8.32
N LEU A 292 -1.13 12.94 8.07
CA LEU A 292 0.28 12.59 7.90
C LEU A 292 0.65 12.64 6.43
N ALA A 293 1.62 13.47 6.08
CA ALA A 293 2.26 13.48 4.78
C ALA A 293 3.48 12.57 4.78
N ARG A 294 3.31 11.34 4.25
CA ARG A 294 4.40 10.40 4.02
C ARG A 294 5.10 10.73 2.71
N GLN A 295 6.37 11.06 2.78
CA GLN A 295 7.11 11.59 1.63
C GLN A 295 7.93 10.48 0.97
N SER A 296 7.94 10.43 -0.37
CA SER A 296 8.90 9.65 -1.14
C SER A 296 9.76 10.59 -2.00
N PRO A 297 10.84 11.18 -1.45
CA PRO A 297 11.70 12.10 -2.19
C PRO A 297 12.31 11.52 -3.47
N ALA A 298 12.50 10.21 -3.53
CA ALA A 298 13.00 9.52 -4.73
C ALA A 298 11.98 9.51 -5.86
N ASP A 299 10.69 9.38 -5.55
CA ASP A 299 9.61 9.30 -6.53
C ASP A 299 8.99 10.67 -6.87
N GLY A 300 9.46 11.75 -6.24
CA GLY A 300 8.90 13.08 -6.46
C GLY A 300 7.49 13.28 -5.88
N ALA A 301 7.01 12.34 -5.06
CA ALA A 301 5.62 12.27 -4.60
C ALA A 301 5.50 12.14 -3.08
N ALA A 302 4.29 12.35 -2.57
CA ALA A 302 3.93 12.06 -1.20
C ALA A 302 2.57 11.35 -1.14
N THR A 303 2.28 10.74 -0.01
CA THR A 303 0.99 10.13 0.31
C THR A 303 0.41 10.82 1.54
N LEU A 304 -0.83 11.31 1.43
CA LEU A 304 -1.58 11.88 2.56
C LEU A 304 -2.40 10.78 3.23
N LEU A 305 -2.24 10.64 4.54
CA LEU A 305 -2.83 9.61 5.38
C LEU A 305 -3.52 10.28 6.59
N ALA A 306 -4.50 9.62 7.19
CA ALA A 306 -5.03 10.03 8.48
C ALA A 306 -4.19 9.44 9.61
N LEU A 307 -3.94 10.19 10.68
CA LEU A 307 -3.50 9.65 11.96
C LEU A 307 -4.73 9.48 12.84
N ASP A 308 -4.90 8.28 13.39
CA ASP A 308 -5.86 8.06 14.48
C ASP A 308 -5.35 8.64 15.81
N ASP A 309 -6.18 8.59 16.86
CA ASP A 309 -5.82 9.10 18.20
C ASP A 309 -4.62 8.36 18.81
N GLY A 310 -4.33 7.14 18.34
CA GLY A 310 -3.16 6.35 18.71
C GLY A 310 -1.91 6.65 17.86
N GLY A 311 -1.98 7.61 16.94
CA GLY A 311 -0.91 7.97 16.02
C GLY A 311 -0.66 6.93 14.92
N ARG A 312 -1.55 5.97 14.71
CA ARG A 312 -1.42 4.97 13.65
C ARG A 312 -1.92 5.56 12.33
N PRO A 313 -1.16 5.41 11.24
CA PRO A 313 -1.56 5.94 9.95
C PRO A 313 -2.61 5.03 9.29
N GLY A 314 -3.66 5.66 8.76
CA GLY A 314 -4.78 5.05 8.03
C GLY A 314 -5.20 5.91 6.84
N VAL A 315 -6.35 5.60 6.24
CA VAL A 315 -6.85 6.32 5.07
C VAL A 315 -7.61 7.57 5.51
N LEU A 316 -7.56 8.64 4.72
CA LEU A 316 -8.34 9.86 4.99
C LEU A 316 -9.83 9.62 4.70
N PRO A 317 -10.73 9.74 5.70
CA PRO A 317 -12.15 9.56 5.47
C PRO A 317 -12.72 10.73 4.64
N PRO A 318 -13.70 10.47 3.76
CA PRO A 318 -14.42 11.53 3.07
C PRO A 318 -15.25 12.38 4.05
N VAL A 319 -15.48 13.63 3.71
CA VAL A 319 -16.44 14.49 4.42
C VAL A 319 -17.77 14.45 3.68
N HIS A 320 -18.79 13.87 4.31
CA HIS A 320 -20.14 13.78 3.74
C HIS A 320 -20.88 15.12 3.90
N LEU A 321 -20.82 15.99 2.89
CA LEU A 321 -21.45 17.32 2.96
C LEU A 321 -22.99 17.22 3.05
N ALA A 322 -23.60 16.15 2.55
CA ALA A 322 -25.04 15.89 2.76
C ALA A 322 -25.44 15.81 4.25
N ALA A 323 -24.50 15.50 5.15
CA ALA A 323 -24.73 15.49 6.60
C ALA A 323 -24.17 16.74 7.29
N ALA A 324 -23.08 17.32 6.77
CA ALA A 324 -22.35 18.42 7.41
C ALA A 324 -22.73 19.83 6.91
N LEU A 325 -23.40 19.96 5.77
CA LEU A 325 -23.72 21.24 5.14
C LEU A 325 -25.22 21.55 5.24
N THR A 326 -25.53 22.77 5.66
CA THR A 326 -26.88 23.34 5.62
C THR A 326 -26.89 24.61 4.76
N VAL A 327 -27.96 24.80 4.00
CA VAL A 327 -28.12 25.93 3.07
C VAL A 327 -29.50 26.52 3.23
N GLU A 328 -29.56 27.81 3.55
CA GLU A 328 -30.78 28.61 3.48
C GLU A 328 -30.92 29.15 2.06
N VAL A 329 -32.10 28.94 1.46
CA VAL A 329 -32.38 29.35 0.08
C VAL A 329 -33.65 30.19 0.03
N ALA A 330 -33.72 31.10 -0.93
CA ALA A 330 -34.91 31.91 -1.15
C ALA A 330 -36.11 31.02 -1.52
N GLY A 331 -37.27 31.33 -0.93
CA GLY A 331 -38.54 30.67 -1.23
C GLY A 331 -38.79 29.34 -0.51
N LEU A 332 -37.91 28.90 0.40
CA LEU A 332 -38.19 27.77 1.29
C LEU A 332 -38.20 28.22 2.75
N SER A 333 -39.17 27.73 3.51
CA SER A 333 -39.37 28.02 4.93
C SER A 333 -38.32 27.43 5.86
N ARG A 334 -37.49 26.49 5.38
CA ARG A 334 -36.50 25.75 6.17
C ARG A 334 -35.20 25.57 5.40
N PRO A 335 -34.05 25.49 6.10
CA PRO A 335 -32.78 25.18 5.47
C PRO A 335 -32.80 23.76 4.90
N ILE A 336 -32.07 23.59 3.82
CA ILE A 336 -31.93 22.34 3.09
C ILE A 336 -30.49 21.83 3.16
N ARG A 337 -30.27 20.61 2.67
CA ARG A 337 -28.96 19.96 2.59
C ARG A 337 -28.66 19.54 1.15
N PRO A 338 -27.39 19.26 0.81
CA PRO A 338 -27.07 18.58 -0.44
C PRO A 338 -27.84 17.27 -0.58
N CYS A 339 -28.30 16.97 -1.79
CA CYS A 339 -28.99 15.71 -2.05
C CYS A 339 -28.08 14.53 -1.70
N ALA A 340 -28.61 13.61 -0.90
CA ALA A 340 -27.94 12.35 -0.63
C ALA A 340 -27.86 11.51 -1.92
N PRO A 341 -26.83 10.66 -2.07
CA PRO A 341 -26.75 9.75 -3.21
C PRO A 341 -27.88 8.70 -3.20
N GLY A 342 -28.22 8.19 -4.38
CA GLY A 342 -29.24 7.13 -4.57
C GLY A 342 -30.62 7.66 -4.98
N ARG A 343 -31.59 6.74 -5.12
CA ARG A 343 -33.02 7.05 -5.32
C ARG A 343 -33.78 6.81 -4.00
N PRO A 344 -33.70 7.73 -3.02
CA PRO A 344 -34.45 7.55 -1.78
C PRO A 344 -35.95 7.68 -2.00
N LEU A 345 -36.41 8.32 -3.10
CA LEU A 345 -37.80 8.77 -3.32
C LEU A 345 -38.22 9.75 -2.22
N ASP A 346 -37.32 10.67 -1.89
CA ASP A 346 -37.48 11.66 -0.82
C ASP A 346 -37.96 13.00 -1.41
N PRO A 347 -39.16 13.48 -1.03
CA PRO A 347 -39.68 14.78 -1.49
C PRO A 347 -39.09 15.97 -0.73
N THR A 348 -38.19 15.75 0.23
CA THR A 348 -37.48 16.83 0.92
C THR A 348 -36.65 17.64 -0.08
N PRO A 349 -36.82 18.98 -0.16
CA PRO A 349 -36.02 19.81 -1.04
C PRO A 349 -34.53 19.70 -0.69
N CYS A 350 -33.69 19.47 -1.69
CA CYS A 350 -32.25 19.31 -1.49
C CYS A 350 -31.44 20.01 -2.59
N LEU A 351 -30.25 20.48 -2.23
CA LEU A 351 -29.35 21.19 -3.15
C LEU A 351 -28.70 20.19 -4.10
N ASP A 352 -28.73 20.47 -5.41
CA ASP A 352 -28.00 19.66 -6.38
C ASP A 352 -26.49 19.65 -6.04
N PRO A 353 -25.83 18.48 -5.92
CA PRO A 353 -24.40 18.41 -5.68
C PRO A 353 -23.54 19.17 -6.71
N ALA A 354 -24.02 19.38 -7.93
CA ALA A 354 -23.35 20.19 -8.95
C ALA A 354 -23.25 21.68 -8.58
N ALA A 355 -24.04 22.14 -7.61
CA ALA A 355 -23.94 23.50 -7.06
C ALA A 355 -22.84 23.64 -6.00
N LEU A 356 -22.18 22.55 -5.61
CA LEU A 356 -21.09 22.57 -4.64
C LEU A 356 -19.76 22.86 -5.33
N ALA A 357 -18.90 23.61 -4.65
CA ALA A 357 -17.54 23.89 -5.12
C ALA A 357 -16.55 23.83 -3.94
N VAL A 358 -15.31 23.47 -4.24
CA VAL A 358 -14.18 23.50 -3.32
C VAL A 358 -13.04 24.30 -3.92
N ASP A 359 -12.46 25.21 -3.14
CA ASP A 359 -11.38 26.09 -3.58
C ASP A 359 -10.04 25.60 -3.01
N SER A 360 -9.59 24.40 -3.41
CA SER A 360 -8.33 23.83 -2.95
C SER A 360 -7.70 22.89 -3.97
N PRO A 361 -6.38 22.96 -4.23
CA PRO A 361 -5.70 22.01 -5.11
C PRO A 361 -5.46 20.65 -4.46
N TYR A 362 -5.81 20.47 -3.17
CA TYR A 362 -5.60 19.24 -2.41
C TYR A 362 -6.89 18.47 -2.13
N ALA A 363 -8.03 18.97 -2.58
CA ALA A 363 -9.32 18.33 -2.35
C ALA A 363 -10.22 18.44 -3.59
N ALA A 364 -11.13 17.50 -3.74
CA ALA A 364 -12.10 17.46 -4.81
C ALA A 364 -13.48 17.06 -4.27
N LEU A 365 -14.51 17.32 -5.06
CA LEU A 365 -15.86 16.83 -4.80
C LEU A 365 -16.14 15.56 -5.60
N ARG A 366 -16.71 14.55 -4.94
CA ARG A 366 -17.26 13.36 -5.56
C ARG A 366 -18.75 13.29 -5.21
N GLY A 367 -19.58 13.92 -6.05
CA GLY A 367 -20.98 14.19 -5.70
C GLY A 367 -21.05 15.15 -4.51
N ALA A 368 -21.73 14.75 -3.43
CA ALA A 368 -21.81 15.53 -2.20
C ALA A 368 -20.71 15.19 -1.16
N ASP A 369 -19.71 14.38 -1.54
CA ASP A 369 -18.58 14.07 -0.67
C ASP A 369 -17.38 14.94 -1.02
N LEU A 370 -16.71 15.50 -0.01
CA LEU A 370 -15.41 16.14 -0.15
C LEU A 370 -14.31 15.11 0.16
N VAL A 371 -13.38 14.93 -0.77
CA VAL A 371 -12.27 13.99 -0.67
C VAL A 371 -10.94 14.71 -0.79
N VAL A 372 -9.96 14.32 0.03
CA VAL A 372 -8.58 14.83 -0.07
C VAL A 372 -7.83 14.01 -1.12
N LEU A 373 -7.07 14.69 -1.98
CA LEU A 373 -6.22 14.05 -2.97
C LEU A 373 -5.06 13.33 -2.27
N GLU A 374 -5.03 12.00 -2.37
CA GLU A 374 -4.16 11.15 -1.58
C GLU A 374 -2.67 11.23 -1.99
N ARG A 375 -2.35 11.63 -3.23
CA ARG A 375 -0.99 11.59 -3.78
C ARG A 375 -0.53 12.91 -4.40
N PRO A 376 -0.30 13.95 -3.60
CA PRO A 376 0.27 15.20 -4.11
C PRO A 376 1.75 15.01 -4.50
N GLY A 377 2.18 15.73 -5.53
CA GLY A 377 3.61 15.89 -5.82
C GLY A 377 4.32 16.68 -4.71
N LEU A 378 5.62 16.46 -4.51
CA LEU A 378 6.39 17.16 -3.47
C LEU A 378 6.38 18.69 -3.60
N PRO A 379 6.36 19.31 -4.80
CA PRO A 379 6.20 20.75 -4.91
C PRO A 379 4.88 21.26 -4.32
N ALA A 380 3.78 20.54 -4.57
CA ALA A 380 2.48 20.85 -4.00
C ALA A 380 2.49 20.64 -2.48
N LEU A 381 3.19 19.60 -2.00
CA LEU A 381 3.35 19.37 -0.56
C LEU A 381 4.16 20.48 0.12
N ALA A 382 5.24 20.97 -0.50
CA ALA A 382 6.00 22.09 0.01
C ALA A 382 5.19 23.39 0.01
N ALA A 383 4.32 23.61 -0.99
CA ALA A 383 3.38 24.73 -0.98
C ALA A 383 2.38 24.64 0.18
N LEU A 384 1.88 23.43 0.50
CA LEU A 384 1.03 23.19 1.66
C LEU A 384 1.76 23.49 2.97
N ALA A 385 3.04 23.11 3.08
CA ALA A 385 3.85 23.45 4.25
C ALA A 385 4.01 24.98 4.42
N ARG A 386 4.14 25.72 3.31
CA ARG A 386 4.22 27.19 3.28
C ARG A 386 2.92 27.90 3.61
N SER A 387 1.76 27.31 3.33
CA SER A 387 0.47 27.93 3.66
C SER A 387 0.14 27.86 5.15
N GLY A 388 0.85 27.06 5.94
CA GLY A 388 0.73 27.02 7.39
C GLY A 388 0.52 25.60 7.94
N SER A 389 0.17 25.50 9.23
CA SER A 389 0.15 24.22 9.95
C SER A 389 -1.00 23.28 9.58
N ARG A 390 -1.97 23.76 8.80
CA ARG A 390 -3.24 23.08 8.50
C ARG A 390 -3.51 23.05 7.01
N LEU A 391 -4.16 21.97 6.55
CA LEU A 391 -4.80 21.92 5.25
C LEU A 391 -6.19 22.55 5.36
N GLU A 392 -6.37 23.67 4.66
CA GLU A 392 -7.64 24.40 4.61
C GLU A 392 -8.33 24.19 3.27
N VAL A 393 -9.61 23.81 3.32
CA VAL A 393 -10.45 23.57 2.14
C VAL A 393 -11.74 24.39 2.28
N PRO A 394 -11.81 25.58 1.66
CA PRO A 394 -13.04 26.35 1.58
C PRO A 394 -14.10 25.60 0.78
N VAL A 395 -15.32 25.54 1.32
CA VAL A 395 -16.48 24.88 0.68
C VAL A 395 -17.53 25.93 0.35
N ARG A 396 -18.04 25.89 -0.88
CA ARG A 396 -19.10 26.77 -1.38
C ARG A 396 -20.35 26.00 -1.77
N ALA A 397 -21.50 26.63 -1.60
CA ALA A 397 -22.81 26.11 -2.00
C ALA A 397 -23.56 27.17 -2.81
N GLY A 398 -23.70 26.94 -4.12
CA GLY A 398 -24.28 27.88 -5.08
C GLY A 398 -23.63 29.27 -5.01
N GLY A 399 -22.30 29.30 -4.90
CA GLY A 399 -21.48 30.51 -4.83
C GLY A 399 -21.27 31.08 -3.42
N ALA A 400 -22.16 30.80 -2.46
CA ALA A 400 -22.02 31.25 -1.08
C ALA A 400 -20.97 30.41 -0.34
N LEU A 401 -20.06 31.07 0.40
CA LEU A 401 -19.08 30.39 1.25
C LEU A 401 -19.80 29.77 2.45
N ALA A 402 -19.72 28.45 2.58
CA ALA A 402 -20.32 27.69 3.68
C ALA A 402 -19.40 27.58 4.89
N GLY A 403 -18.09 27.68 4.67
CA GLY A 403 -17.05 27.57 5.69
C GLY A 403 -15.80 26.92 5.12
N THR A 404 -14.84 26.63 6.00
CA THR A 404 -13.57 26.00 5.66
C THR A 404 -13.41 24.71 6.47
N VAL A 405 -13.18 23.61 5.78
CA VAL A 405 -12.74 22.36 6.42
C VAL A 405 -11.24 22.46 6.69
N SER A 406 -10.80 22.16 7.91
CA SER A 406 -9.41 22.43 8.32
C SER A 406 -8.83 21.29 9.15
N TRP A 407 -7.79 20.63 8.64
CA TRP A 407 -7.09 19.55 9.32
C TRP A 407 -5.64 19.91 9.63
N PRO A 408 -5.11 19.62 10.83
CA PRO A 408 -3.67 19.71 11.09
C PRO A 408 -2.90 18.80 10.14
N VAL A 409 -1.70 19.23 9.72
CA VAL A 409 -0.80 18.42 8.89
C VAL A 409 0.48 18.15 9.66
N ARG A 410 1.02 16.93 9.55
CA ARG A 410 2.34 16.53 10.03
C ARG A 410 3.11 15.90 8.90
N PHE A 411 4.40 16.16 8.83
CA PHE A 411 5.28 15.60 7.80
C PHE A 411 6.11 14.47 8.37
N GLU A 412 6.01 13.27 7.78
CA GLU A 412 6.86 12.16 8.16
C GLU A 412 8.30 12.45 7.72
N ARG A 413 9.24 12.36 8.66
CA ARG A 413 10.67 12.52 8.36
C ARG A 413 11.10 11.46 7.31
N PRO A 414 11.59 11.88 6.14
CA PRO A 414 12.16 10.94 5.17
C PRO A 414 13.48 10.35 5.70
N GLY A 415 13.86 9.18 5.18
CA GLY A 415 15.19 8.62 5.42
C GLY A 415 16.31 9.55 4.90
N ALA A 416 17.53 9.37 5.43
CA ALA A 416 18.69 10.13 5.01
C ALA A 416 18.92 10.02 3.49
N TRP A 417 19.30 11.13 2.86
CA TRP A 417 19.64 11.15 1.44
C TRP A 417 21.13 10.88 1.29
N VAL A 418 21.48 9.63 1.01
CA VAL A 418 22.86 9.26 0.66
C VAL A 418 23.00 9.29 -0.86
N LEU A 419 23.88 10.16 -1.34
CA LEU A 419 24.22 10.36 -2.75
C LEU A 419 25.66 9.87 -2.95
N GLU A 420 25.82 8.65 -3.45
CA GLU A 420 27.14 8.00 -3.59
C GLU A 420 27.70 8.17 -5.01
N GLY A 421 29.03 8.18 -5.11
CA GLY A 421 29.74 8.13 -6.39
C GLY A 421 29.33 6.90 -7.22
N PRO A 422 29.24 7.03 -8.56
CA PRO A 422 28.60 6.01 -9.41
C PRO A 422 29.43 4.73 -9.60
N ASN A 423 30.76 4.78 -9.38
CA ASN A 423 31.67 3.66 -9.60
C ASN A 423 32.75 3.63 -8.50
N PRO A 424 33.36 2.47 -8.19
CA PRO A 424 34.36 2.39 -7.13
C PRO A 424 35.51 3.39 -7.30
N GLY A 425 35.87 4.09 -6.23
CA GLY A 425 36.86 5.18 -6.21
C GLY A 425 36.37 6.50 -6.81
N ALA A 426 35.17 6.57 -7.40
CA ALA A 426 34.63 7.81 -7.96
C ALA A 426 34.21 8.79 -6.84
N PRO A 427 34.36 10.11 -7.06
CA PRO A 427 33.91 11.09 -6.09
C PRO A 427 32.38 11.06 -5.92
N GLY A 428 31.91 11.49 -4.75
CA GLY A 428 30.50 11.78 -4.52
C GLY A 428 30.06 12.98 -5.37
N PRO A 429 28.78 13.06 -5.76
CA PRO A 429 28.28 14.19 -6.54
C PRO A 429 28.32 15.48 -5.72
N ASP A 430 28.62 16.60 -6.36
CA ASP A 430 28.42 17.90 -5.74
C ASP A 430 26.93 18.17 -5.53
N VAL A 431 26.59 18.81 -4.40
CA VAL A 431 25.20 19.02 -3.99
C VAL A 431 24.97 20.49 -3.62
N ALA A 432 23.97 21.10 -4.25
CA ALA A 432 23.39 22.37 -3.82
C ALA A 432 22.15 22.10 -2.97
N VAL A 433 22.16 22.53 -1.71
CA VAL A 433 21.06 22.36 -0.76
C VAL A 433 20.43 23.72 -0.47
N GLU A 434 19.13 23.84 -0.70
CA GLU A 434 18.32 24.97 -0.25
C GLU A 434 17.58 24.54 1.02
N LEU A 435 17.84 25.24 2.12
CA LEU A 435 17.17 25.04 3.39
C LEU A 435 16.30 26.27 3.69
N GLU A 436 14.99 26.11 3.60
CA GLU A 436 14.02 27.16 3.87
C GLU A 436 13.31 26.89 5.20
N ARG A 437 13.48 27.78 6.19
CA ARG A 437 12.68 27.80 7.42
C ARG A 437 11.38 28.54 7.12
N VAL A 438 10.29 27.81 7.05
CA VAL A 438 8.97 28.34 6.68
C VAL A 438 8.29 28.99 7.88
N ASP A 439 8.33 28.31 9.03
CA ASP A 439 7.81 28.80 10.30
C ASP A 439 8.68 28.30 11.47
N ALA A 440 8.20 28.44 12.71
CA ALA A 440 8.92 28.00 13.90
C ALA A 440 9.20 26.48 13.91
N ASP A 441 8.32 25.70 13.29
CA ASP A 441 8.27 24.25 13.40
C ASP A 441 8.61 23.53 12.10
N ARG A 442 8.77 24.22 10.97
CA ARG A 442 8.90 23.54 9.66
C ARG A 442 10.00 24.07 8.77
N LEU A 443 10.61 23.13 8.06
CA LEU A 443 11.64 23.38 7.07
C LEU A 443 11.28 22.73 5.75
N VAL A 444 11.59 23.40 4.64
CA VAL A 444 11.59 22.82 3.31
C VAL A 444 13.04 22.66 2.87
N ILE A 445 13.40 21.47 2.41
CA ILE A 445 14.74 21.12 1.95
C ILE A 445 14.67 20.70 0.50
N ALA A 446 15.41 21.38 -0.36
CA ALA A 446 15.67 20.94 -1.71
C ALA A 446 17.15 20.62 -1.89
N ALA A 447 17.49 19.44 -2.41
CA ALA A 447 18.85 19.09 -2.77
C ALA A 447 18.93 18.85 -4.28
N THR A 448 19.79 19.58 -4.97
CA THR A 448 20.04 19.49 -6.41
C THR A 448 21.45 18.94 -6.64
N PHE A 449 21.57 17.92 -7.49
CA PHE A 449 22.82 17.23 -7.81
C PHE A 449 22.76 16.72 -9.26
N SER A 450 23.86 16.17 -9.78
CA SER A 450 23.93 15.70 -11.18
C SER A 450 22.90 14.63 -11.55
N GLY A 451 22.43 13.86 -10.57
CA GLY A 451 21.41 12.83 -10.72
C GLY A 451 19.96 13.30 -10.55
N GLY A 452 19.72 14.60 -10.31
CA GLY A 452 18.37 15.17 -10.22
C GLY A 452 18.16 16.07 -8.99
N ARG A 453 16.89 16.22 -8.61
CA ARG A 453 16.47 17.06 -7.48
C ARG A 453 15.63 16.24 -6.52
N ARG A 454 15.89 16.38 -5.22
CA ARG A 454 15.06 15.86 -4.13
C ARG A 454 14.47 17.01 -3.33
N LEU A 455 13.24 16.83 -2.86
CA LEU A 455 12.50 17.80 -2.07
C LEU A 455 11.89 17.09 -0.86
N ALA A 456 11.89 17.73 0.30
CA ALA A 456 11.15 17.26 1.46
C ALA A 456 10.77 18.43 2.37
N VAL A 457 9.74 18.20 3.17
CA VAL A 457 9.34 19.03 4.30
C VAL A 457 9.75 18.29 5.58
N LEU A 458 10.40 18.97 6.51
CA LEU A 458 10.75 18.42 7.80
C LEU A 458 10.05 19.20 8.91
N GLU A 459 9.57 18.47 9.91
CA GLU A 459 9.32 19.05 11.22
C GLU A 459 10.66 19.40 11.89
N ARG A 460 10.69 20.50 12.64
CA ARG A 460 11.90 21.04 13.28
C ARG A 460 12.46 20.07 14.33
N ALA A 461 11.60 19.32 14.98
CA ALA A 461 11.99 18.28 15.93
C ALA A 461 12.80 17.16 15.25
N ASP A 462 12.44 16.81 14.02
CA ASP A 462 13.05 15.71 13.26
C ASP A 462 14.31 16.13 12.49
N ALA A 463 14.47 17.43 12.24
CA ALA A 463 15.53 17.96 11.39
C ALA A 463 16.94 17.70 11.93
N ALA A 464 17.11 17.56 13.25
CA ALA A 464 18.42 17.29 13.86
C ALA A 464 18.97 15.89 13.52
N GLU A 465 18.11 14.96 13.12
CA GLU A 465 18.49 13.58 12.77
C GLU A 465 18.49 13.34 11.25
N PHE A 466 17.86 14.21 10.46
CA PHE A 466 17.87 14.11 9.01
C PHE A 466 19.24 14.51 8.42
N ARG A 467 19.67 13.84 7.35
CA ARG A 467 20.97 14.06 6.69
C ARG A 467 20.84 14.05 5.16
N VAL A 468 21.54 14.98 4.53
CA VAL A 468 21.89 14.97 3.10
C VAL A 468 23.39 14.72 3.02
N VAL A 469 23.76 13.52 2.58
CA VAL A 469 25.14 13.03 2.55
C VAL A 469 25.58 12.87 1.10
N THR A 470 26.62 13.59 0.69
CA THR A 470 27.39 13.23 -0.52
C THR A 470 28.57 12.36 -0.12
N ARG A 471 28.68 11.18 -0.74
CA ARG A 471 29.67 10.17 -0.37
C ARG A 471 30.49 9.73 -1.56
N GLY A 472 31.81 9.70 -1.42
CA GLY A 472 32.67 9.03 -2.39
C GLY A 472 32.41 7.52 -2.44
N ALA A 473 32.53 6.90 -3.61
CA ALA A 473 32.37 5.46 -3.73
C ALA A 473 33.53 4.71 -3.07
N SER A 474 33.27 3.49 -2.60
CA SER A 474 34.33 2.63 -2.05
C SER A 474 35.40 2.30 -3.11
N GLY A 475 36.66 2.14 -2.72
CA GLY A 475 37.74 1.76 -3.64
C GLY A 475 37.66 0.30 -4.11
N TRP A 476 38.30 0.00 -5.24
CA TRP A 476 38.44 -1.38 -5.74
C TRP A 476 39.30 -2.25 -4.82
N ALA A 477 38.90 -3.51 -4.67
CA ALA A 477 39.78 -4.49 -4.03
C ALA A 477 41.04 -4.73 -4.87
N GLY A 478 42.15 -4.97 -4.19
CA GLY A 478 43.41 -5.36 -4.83
C GLY A 478 43.30 -6.76 -5.46
N ARG A 479 44.09 -6.99 -6.52
CA ARG A 479 44.15 -8.30 -7.18
C ARG A 479 44.81 -9.32 -6.26
N ALA A 480 44.32 -10.54 -6.21
CA ALA A 480 45.02 -11.61 -5.51
C ALA A 480 46.36 -11.92 -6.22
N GLY A 481 47.39 -12.27 -5.44
CA GLY A 481 48.65 -12.78 -5.95
C GLY A 481 48.47 -14.18 -6.53
N SER A 482 49.24 -14.50 -7.56
CA SER A 482 49.29 -15.84 -8.15
C SER A 482 49.99 -16.82 -7.19
N PRO A 483 49.56 -18.08 -7.12
CA PRO A 483 50.30 -19.09 -6.38
C PRO A 483 51.66 -19.36 -7.05
N GLY A 484 52.68 -19.67 -6.25
CA GLY A 484 53.97 -20.11 -6.73
C GLY A 484 53.91 -21.50 -7.35
N GLN A 485 54.81 -21.80 -8.29
CA GLN A 485 54.88 -23.11 -8.92
C GLN A 485 55.51 -24.15 -8.00
N ASP A 486 55.01 -25.38 -8.07
CA ASP A 486 55.60 -26.50 -7.35
C ASP A 486 56.99 -26.84 -7.90
N GLY A 487 57.89 -27.26 -7.01
CA GLY A 487 59.24 -27.66 -7.36
C GLY A 487 59.28 -28.97 -8.13
N THR A 488 60.31 -29.14 -8.95
CA THR A 488 60.48 -30.35 -9.77
C THR A 488 60.88 -31.56 -8.92
N THR A 489 60.45 -32.75 -9.32
CA THR A 489 60.91 -33.98 -8.65
C THR A 489 62.39 -34.22 -8.94
N GLY A 490 63.13 -34.63 -7.92
CA GLY A 490 64.56 -34.94 -8.04
C GLY A 490 64.82 -36.13 -8.95
N THR A 491 66.00 -36.16 -9.56
CA THR A 491 66.38 -37.23 -10.50
C THR A 491 66.56 -38.54 -9.76
N ARG A 492 66.02 -39.63 -10.29
CA ARG A 492 66.26 -40.95 -9.70
C ARG A 492 67.74 -41.36 -9.83
N GLY A 493 68.31 -41.89 -8.76
CA GLY A 493 69.64 -42.49 -8.74
C GLY A 493 69.69 -43.77 -9.56
N GLN A 494 70.88 -44.10 -10.07
CA GLN A 494 71.09 -45.31 -10.84
C GLN A 494 71.26 -46.50 -9.90
N ASP A 495 70.57 -47.61 -10.17
CA ASP A 495 70.70 -48.83 -9.38
C ASP A 495 72.13 -49.40 -9.48
N ALA A 496 72.60 -50.08 -8.43
CA ALA A 496 73.91 -50.71 -8.43
C ALA A 496 73.97 -51.84 -9.48
N SER A 497 75.13 -52.06 -10.11
CA SER A 497 75.30 -53.10 -11.13
C SER A 497 76.55 -53.94 -10.89
N CYS A 498 76.37 -55.25 -10.74
CA CYS A 498 77.47 -56.20 -10.60
C CYS A 498 78.33 -56.31 -11.88
N LEU A 499 77.80 -55.94 -13.05
CA LEU A 499 78.51 -56.05 -14.33
C LEU A 499 79.60 -55.00 -14.51
N GLY A 500 79.55 -53.90 -13.75
CA GLY A 500 80.52 -52.81 -13.80
C GLY A 500 81.14 -52.45 -12.46
N ASP A 501 80.91 -53.27 -11.42
CA ASP A 501 81.28 -53.03 -10.02
C ASP A 501 80.91 -51.61 -9.52
N SER A 502 79.74 -51.11 -9.93
CA SER A 502 79.28 -49.76 -9.59
C SER A 502 78.21 -49.79 -8.51
N ALA A 503 78.45 -49.07 -7.41
CA ALA A 503 77.44 -48.84 -6.40
C ALA A 503 76.28 -47.99 -6.94
N GLY A 504 75.10 -48.16 -6.34
CA GLY A 504 73.94 -47.37 -6.71
C GLY A 504 74.16 -45.90 -6.33
N THR A 505 73.75 -44.98 -7.19
CA THR A 505 73.89 -43.55 -6.90
C THR A 505 72.69 -43.03 -6.12
N SER A 506 72.91 -42.05 -5.24
CA SER A 506 71.82 -41.40 -4.53
C SER A 506 70.90 -40.65 -5.50
N GLY A 507 69.62 -40.56 -5.14
CA GLY A 507 68.68 -39.72 -5.87
C GLY A 507 69.05 -38.25 -5.73
N GLY A 508 68.82 -37.48 -6.80
CA GLY A 508 68.98 -36.03 -6.79
C GLY A 508 67.95 -35.37 -5.88
N PRO A 509 68.27 -34.20 -5.30
CA PRO A 509 67.30 -33.44 -4.52
C PRO A 509 66.14 -32.98 -5.39
N GLY A 510 64.96 -32.83 -4.79
CA GLY A 510 63.84 -32.16 -5.45
C GLY A 510 64.11 -30.66 -5.59
N GLY A 511 63.59 -30.07 -6.65
CA GLY A 511 63.65 -28.63 -6.87
C GLY A 511 62.84 -27.86 -5.82
N PRO A 512 63.23 -26.62 -5.49
CA PRO A 512 62.45 -25.76 -4.61
C PRO A 512 61.11 -25.39 -5.29
N GLY A 513 60.06 -25.19 -4.50
CA GLY A 513 58.86 -24.51 -4.96
C GLY A 513 59.12 -23.01 -5.07
N GLU A 514 58.47 -22.35 -6.03
CA GLU A 514 58.54 -20.89 -6.18
C GLU A 514 57.67 -20.20 -5.13
N ASP A 515 58.04 -18.98 -4.74
CA ASP A 515 57.22 -18.17 -3.84
C ASP A 515 55.91 -17.74 -4.53
N GLY A 516 54.86 -17.52 -3.76
CA GLY A 516 53.64 -16.91 -4.28
C GLY A 516 53.81 -15.42 -4.51
N ASP A 517 53.13 -14.87 -5.52
CA ASP A 517 53.17 -13.43 -5.77
C ASP A 517 52.49 -12.65 -4.63
N ALA A 518 52.93 -11.43 -4.39
CA ALA A 518 52.24 -10.52 -3.49
C ALA A 518 50.83 -10.18 -4.01
N GLY A 519 49.89 -9.97 -3.09
CA GLY A 519 48.60 -9.38 -3.42
C GLY A 519 48.75 -7.92 -3.84
N GLY A 520 47.97 -7.49 -4.83
CA GLY A 520 47.91 -6.10 -5.27
C GLY A 520 47.28 -5.20 -4.20
N ALA A 521 47.66 -3.92 -4.17
CA ALA A 521 47.07 -2.93 -3.27
C ALA A 521 45.58 -2.68 -3.61
N GLY A 522 44.78 -2.41 -2.59
CA GLY A 522 43.44 -1.86 -2.76
C GLY A 522 43.50 -0.44 -3.31
N GLN A 523 42.55 -0.06 -4.15
CA GLN A 523 42.44 1.30 -4.66
C GLN A 523 41.85 2.24 -3.59
N PRO A 524 42.20 3.53 -3.59
CA PRO A 524 41.63 4.49 -2.66
C PRO A 524 40.11 4.65 -2.85
N GLY A 525 39.42 5.02 -1.78
CA GLY A 525 38.04 5.46 -1.86
C GLY A 525 37.92 6.82 -2.54
N GLY A 526 36.79 7.08 -3.18
CA GLY A 526 36.51 8.36 -3.80
C GLY A 526 36.34 9.48 -2.78
N ARG A 527 36.61 10.71 -3.16
CA ARG A 527 36.37 11.88 -2.29
C ARG A 527 34.87 12.16 -2.14
N GLY A 528 34.45 12.73 -1.02
CA GLY A 528 33.09 13.29 -0.92
C GLY A 528 32.91 14.47 -1.85
N GLY A 529 31.68 14.69 -2.35
CA GLY A 529 31.38 15.87 -3.17
C GLY A 529 31.39 17.16 -2.37
N ALA A 530 31.54 18.30 -3.04
CA ALA A 530 31.35 19.61 -2.43
C ALA A 530 29.86 19.83 -2.11
N VAL A 531 29.58 20.43 -0.96
CA VAL A 531 28.21 20.79 -0.55
C VAL A 531 28.11 22.30 -0.37
N HIS A 532 27.17 22.91 -1.09
CA HIS A 532 26.79 24.30 -0.89
C HIS A 532 25.40 24.35 -0.29
N VAL A 533 25.23 25.04 0.83
CA VAL A 533 23.94 25.19 1.52
C VAL A 533 23.53 26.64 1.56
N ALA A 534 22.44 26.97 0.88
CA ALA A 534 21.77 28.26 0.94
C ALA A 534 20.63 28.22 1.96
N VAL A 535 20.70 29.04 3.00
CA VAL A 535 19.73 29.06 4.09
C VAL A 535 18.81 30.28 3.99
N ARG A 536 17.51 30.05 3.83
CA ARG A 536 16.47 31.09 3.87
C ARG A 536 15.66 30.93 5.15
N ALA A 537 15.58 31.96 5.98
CA ALA A 537 14.80 31.93 7.22
C ALA A 537 14.38 33.34 7.65
N PRO A 538 13.28 33.50 8.41
CA PRO A 538 12.99 34.74 9.12
C PRO A 538 14.19 35.16 9.97
N ARG A 539 14.45 36.47 10.09
CA ARG A 539 15.63 37.00 10.80
C ARG A 539 15.79 36.43 12.21
N ALA A 540 14.68 36.24 12.93
CA ALA A 540 14.68 35.67 14.28
C ALA A 540 15.10 34.19 14.34
N LEU A 541 14.94 33.43 13.25
CA LEU A 541 15.21 31.99 13.18
C LEU A 541 16.49 31.67 12.39
N LEU A 542 17.15 32.67 11.78
CA LEU A 542 18.28 32.46 10.86
C LEU A 542 19.48 31.79 11.54
N ALA A 543 19.87 32.24 12.73
CA ALA A 543 21.00 31.67 13.46
C ALA A 543 20.78 30.18 13.82
N ASP A 544 19.59 29.83 14.33
CA ASP A 544 19.21 28.43 14.61
C ASP A 544 19.21 27.59 13.32
N THR A 545 18.68 28.15 12.23
CA THR A 545 18.58 27.45 10.95
C THR A 545 19.95 27.22 10.30
N LEU A 546 20.89 28.17 10.42
CA LEU A 546 22.29 28.01 9.99
C LEU A 546 23.00 26.90 10.80
N ALA A 547 22.81 26.88 12.11
CA ALA A 547 23.37 25.82 12.96
C ALA A 547 22.80 24.43 12.61
N LEU A 548 21.52 24.37 12.26
CA LEU A 548 20.86 23.16 11.81
C LEU A 548 21.37 22.70 10.43
N ALA A 549 21.59 23.63 9.50
CA ALA A 549 22.16 23.35 8.18
C ALA A 549 23.48 22.57 8.27
N GLY A 550 24.35 22.94 9.22
CA GLY A 550 25.62 22.26 9.46
C GLY A 550 25.52 20.83 9.98
N ARG A 551 24.36 20.44 10.52
CA ARG A 551 24.07 19.05 10.88
C ARG A 551 23.41 18.27 9.75
N ILE A 552 22.63 18.95 8.91
CA ILE A 552 21.89 18.31 7.81
C ILE A 552 22.84 17.95 6.67
N ALA A 553 23.70 18.88 6.24
CA ALA A 553 24.56 18.71 5.08
C ALA A 553 25.91 18.10 5.49
N VAL A 554 26.24 16.94 4.94
CA VAL A 554 27.48 16.20 5.25
C VAL A 554 28.16 15.76 3.95
N SER A 555 29.49 15.86 3.91
CA SER A 555 30.32 15.27 2.87
C SER A 555 31.22 14.20 3.48
N GLU A 556 31.24 13.01 2.88
CA GLU A 556 31.99 11.85 3.36
C GLU A 556 32.86 11.26 2.24
N GLY A 557 34.09 10.87 2.56
CA GLY A 557 34.88 10.05 1.65
C GLY A 557 34.37 8.62 1.58
N GLY A 558 34.62 7.95 0.45
CA GLY A 558 34.41 6.52 0.29
C GLY A 558 35.46 5.71 1.04
N ARG A 559 35.11 4.49 1.44
CA ARG A 559 36.08 3.60 2.10
C ARG A 559 37.15 3.14 1.12
N GLY A 560 38.39 2.99 1.55
CA GLY A 560 39.45 2.37 0.77
C GLY A 560 39.11 0.92 0.42
N GLY A 561 39.54 0.48 -0.77
CA GLY A 561 39.40 -0.90 -1.19
C GLY A 561 40.30 -1.82 -0.36
N ARG A 562 39.85 -3.04 -0.09
CA ARG A 562 40.70 -4.02 0.63
C ARG A 562 41.90 -4.41 -0.24
N GLY A 563 43.04 -4.64 0.37
CA GLY A 563 44.19 -5.24 -0.31
C GLY A 563 43.89 -6.66 -0.80
N GLY A 564 44.49 -7.03 -1.93
CA GLY A 564 44.40 -8.39 -2.47
C GLY A 564 45.15 -9.37 -1.58
N ARG A 565 44.70 -10.62 -1.52
CA ARG A 565 45.44 -11.64 -0.77
C ARG A 565 46.71 -12.04 -1.48
N GLY A 566 47.77 -12.35 -0.74
CA GLY A 566 49.00 -12.92 -1.30
C GLY A 566 48.78 -14.34 -1.82
N GLY A 567 49.54 -14.71 -2.85
CA GLY A 567 49.54 -16.04 -3.42
C GLY A 567 50.16 -17.06 -2.47
N ALA A 568 49.65 -18.28 -2.46
CA ALA A 568 50.29 -19.35 -1.70
C ALA A 568 51.65 -19.71 -2.33
N GLY A 569 52.65 -20.05 -1.51
CA GLY A 569 53.93 -20.56 -2.02
C GLY A 569 53.80 -21.95 -2.62
N GLY A 570 54.58 -22.22 -3.66
CA GLY A 570 54.66 -23.50 -4.34
C GLY A 570 55.23 -24.58 -3.43
N ARG A 571 54.73 -25.80 -3.58
CA ARG A 571 55.19 -26.95 -2.78
C ARG A 571 56.56 -27.41 -3.31
N GLY A 572 57.53 -27.61 -2.42
CA GLY A 572 58.85 -28.12 -2.81
C GLY A 572 58.76 -29.54 -3.36
N GLY A 573 59.51 -29.80 -4.45
CA GLY A 573 59.47 -31.05 -5.21
C GLY A 573 60.04 -32.21 -4.42
N ASP A 574 59.46 -33.40 -4.56
CA ASP A 574 59.94 -34.58 -3.85
C ASP A 574 61.35 -34.97 -4.32
N GLY A 575 62.19 -35.48 -3.42
CA GLY A 575 63.52 -35.95 -3.79
C GLY A 575 63.46 -37.20 -4.66
N GLY A 576 64.46 -37.37 -5.53
CA GLY A 576 64.56 -38.56 -6.38
C GLY A 576 64.85 -39.79 -5.53
N SER A 577 64.34 -40.96 -5.93
CA SER A 577 64.68 -42.19 -5.21
C SER A 577 66.14 -42.59 -5.44
N GLY A 578 66.78 -43.12 -4.41
CA GLY A 578 68.12 -43.69 -4.49
C GLY A 578 68.15 -44.97 -5.32
N GLY A 579 69.29 -45.22 -5.95
CA GLY A 579 69.53 -46.46 -6.69
C GLY A 579 69.45 -47.67 -5.77
N ARG A 580 68.78 -48.73 -6.21
CA ARG A 580 68.63 -49.96 -5.43
C ARG A 580 69.98 -50.67 -5.28
N PRO A 581 70.24 -51.32 -4.12
CA PRO A 581 71.44 -52.14 -3.95
C PRO A 581 71.41 -53.38 -4.84
N ALA A 582 72.59 -53.88 -5.23
CA ALA A 582 72.72 -55.16 -5.92
C ALA A 582 73.22 -56.21 -4.93
N SER A 583 72.41 -57.25 -4.73
CA SER A 583 72.73 -58.37 -3.85
C SER A 583 73.25 -59.56 -4.64
N MET A 584 74.33 -60.19 -4.15
CA MET A 584 74.98 -61.37 -4.73
C MET A 584 75.77 -61.08 -6.02
N CYS A 585 76.57 -60.02 -6.01
CA CYS A 585 77.61 -59.85 -7.02
C CYS A 585 78.72 -60.90 -6.76
N SER A 586 79.09 -61.65 -7.81
CA SER A 586 80.05 -62.75 -7.75
C SER A 586 81.25 -62.41 -8.61
N GLU A 587 82.40 -62.20 -7.96
CA GLU A 587 83.67 -62.03 -8.65
C GLU A 587 84.71 -62.92 -7.96
N ARG A 588 85.38 -63.77 -8.75
CA ARG A 588 86.41 -64.72 -8.25
C ARG A 588 85.95 -65.53 -7.01
N ASN A 589 84.74 -66.10 -7.05
CA ASN A 589 84.17 -66.98 -6.01
C ASN A 589 83.92 -66.31 -4.63
N ARG A 590 83.86 -64.98 -4.55
CA ARG A 590 83.38 -64.25 -3.36
C ARG A 590 82.09 -63.50 -3.69
N ASN A 591 81.09 -63.66 -2.83
CA ASN A 591 79.84 -62.91 -2.92
C ASN A 591 79.99 -61.62 -2.11
N TYR A 592 79.76 -60.48 -2.74
CA TYR A 592 79.67 -59.19 -2.06
C TYR A 592 78.39 -58.46 -2.47
N ARG A 593 78.06 -57.40 -1.73
CA ARG A 593 76.88 -56.56 -1.97
C ARG A 593 77.35 -55.16 -2.31
N LEU A 594 76.78 -54.59 -3.35
CA LEU A 594 76.96 -53.19 -3.69
C LEU A 594 75.84 -52.40 -3.03
N SER A 595 76.20 -51.36 -2.26
CA SER A 595 75.23 -50.50 -1.60
C SER A 595 74.39 -49.75 -2.62
N GLY A 596 73.13 -49.51 -2.26
CA GLY A 596 72.28 -48.58 -2.99
C GLY A 596 72.62 -47.14 -2.65
N GLY A 597 72.02 -46.21 -3.38
CA GLY A 597 72.00 -44.80 -3.04
C GLY A 597 70.87 -44.46 -2.07
N SER A 598 71.01 -43.36 -1.33
CA SER A 598 69.93 -42.81 -0.52
C SER A 598 68.94 -42.01 -1.38
N ASP A 599 67.69 -41.93 -0.96
CA ASP A 599 66.73 -40.99 -1.56
C ASP A 599 67.23 -39.55 -1.38
N GLY A 600 67.02 -38.73 -2.40
CA GLY A 600 67.30 -37.31 -2.35
C GLY A 600 66.37 -36.60 -1.36
N PRO A 601 66.81 -35.49 -0.76
CA PRO A 601 65.93 -34.70 0.08
C PRO A 601 64.85 -34.01 -0.76
N ARG A 602 63.68 -33.79 -0.16
CA ARG A 602 62.62 -32.96 -0.73
C ARG A 602 63.09 -31.50 -0.80
N GLY A 603 62.77 -30.83 -1.89
CA GLY A 603 63.01 -29.40 -2.05
C GLY A 603 62.21 -28.57 -1.03
N PRO A 604 62.67 -27.38 -0.65
CA PRO A 604 61.93 -26.50 0.23
C PRO A 604 60.65 -25.98 -0.46
N ASN A 605 59.58 -25.74 0.31
CA ASN A 605 58.41 -25.02 -0.19
C ASN A 605 58.75 -23.53 -0.39
N GLY A 606 58.14 -22.90 -1.39
CA GLY A 606 58.13 -21.45 -1.51
C GLY A 606 57.33 -20.81 -0.38
N ALA A 607 57.65 -19.56 -0.07
CA ALA A 607 56.92 -18.72 0.86
C ALA A 607 55.59 -18.25 0.25
N ALA A 608 54.59 -18.03 1.09
CA ALA A 608 53.39 -17.31 0.66
C ALA A 608 53.74 -15.83 0.40
N GLY A 609 53.20 -15.29 -0.69
CA GLY A 609 53.27 -13.86 -0.96
C GLY A 609 52.55 -13.07 0.14
N PRO A 610 52.98 -11.84 0.44
CA PRO A 610 52.28 -11.00 1.40
C PRO A 610 50.93 -10.51 0.84
N ASP A 611 49.96 -10.30 1.73
CA ASP A 611 48.73 -9.59 1.38
C ASP A 611 49.05 -8.13 0.98
N GLY A 612 48.34 -7.64 -0.02
CA GLY A 612 48.42 -6.25 -0.43
C GLY A 612 47.88 -5.30 0.65
N PRO A 613 48.35 -4.04 0.69
CA PRO A 613 47.82 -3.05 1.61
C PRO A 613 46.39 -2.64 1.23
N TRP A 614 45.60 -2.21 2.22
CA TRP A 614 44.31 -1.59 1.96
C TRP A 614 44.51 -0.21 1.33
N GLY A 615 43.60 0.18 0.44
CA GLY A 615 43.54 1.54 -0.08
C GLY A 615 43.20 2.53 1.04
N SER A 616 43.58 3.80 0.88
CA SER A 616 43.19 4.85 1.82
C SER A 616 41.71 5.22 1.65
N ASP A 617 41.07 5.60 2.73
CA ASP A 617 39.75 6.23 2.66
C ASP A 617 39.84 7.55 1.88
N GLY A 618 38.76 7.88 1.17
CA GLY A 618 38.62 9.16 0.51
C GLY A 618 38.51 10.30 1.52
N GLN A 619 38.87 11.50 1.10
CA GLN A 619 38.69 12.70 1.92
C GLN A 619 37.26 13.25 1.76
N PRO A 620 36.65 13.79 2.83
CA PRO A 620 35.46 14.64 2.73
C PRO A 620 35.66 15.80 1.75
N GLY A 621 34.60 16.17 1.04
CA GLY A 621 34.55 17.41 0.26
C GLY A 621 34.24 18.63 1.13
N PRO A 622 34.46 19.85 0.63
CA PRO A 622 34.16 21.07 1.38
C PRO A 622 32.65 21.27 1.56
N VAL A 623 32.24 21.71 2.75
CA VAL A 623 30.86 22.10 3.05
C VAL A 623 30.83 23.60 3.33
N ARG A 624 30.11 24.36 2.50
CA ARG A 624 29.91 25.80 2.64
C ARG A 624 28.44 26.08 2.94
N ILE A 625 28.20 26.85 4.00
CA ILE A 625 26.85 27.21 4.46
C ILE A 625 26.77 28.72 4.52
N GLU A 626 25.78 29.29 3.86
CA GLU A 626 25.58 30.73 3.85
C GLU A 626 24.09 31.10 3.85
N PRO A 627 23.74 32.28 4.41
CA PRO A 627 22.43 32.84 4.22
C PRO A 627 22.17 33.03 2.72
N ALA A 628 21.00 32.59 2.24
CA ALA A 628 20.55 32.95 0.92
C ALA A 628 20.35 34.46 0.88
N ALA A 629 20.89 35.13 -0.16
CA ALA A 629 20.57 36.53 -0.39
C ALA A 629 19.04 36.66 -0.42
N SER A 630 18.48 37.45 0.49
CA SER A 630 17.06 37.77 0.46
C SER A 630 16.82 38.43 -0.89
N ALA A 631 16.09 37.76 -1.79
CA ALA A 631 15.38 38.48 -2.84
C ALA A 631 14.53 39.50 -2.07
N SER A 632 14.81 40.79 -2.25
CA SER A 632 13.99 41.85 -1.70
C SER A 632 12.58 41.65 -2.27
N VAL A 633 11.70 41.05 -1.47
CA VAL A 633 10.28 41.10 -1.72
C VAL A 633 9.85 42.43 -1.11
N ASP A 634 10.00 43.49 -1.89
CA ASP A 634 9.24 44.72 -1.73
C ASP A 634 7.80 44.47 -2.22
#